data_AF-A0A821FL83-F1
#
_entry.id   AF-A0A821FL83-F1
#
_cell.length_a   1.000
_cell.length_b   1.000
_cell.length_c   1.000
_cell.angle_alpha   90.00
_cell.angle_beta   90.00
_cell.angle_gamma   90.00
#
_symmetry.space_group_name_H-M   'P 1'
#
loop_
_entity.id
_entity.type
_entity.pdbx_description
1 polymer ?
#
loop_
_entity_poly.entity_id
_entity_poly.type
_entity_poly.pdbx_seq_one_letter_code
_entity_poly.pdbx_strand_id
1 'polypeptide(L)'
;MSGAAEVLFSVAHAAVLQGKISSYFPKDDLFTKLIISRRNLGIFQHHDAVTGTAREQVVNDYGEKLLAVIILSQIIMQQSAAYLLFQNRYSIKSQFLLSNQEFQTFESLPIRKFVSFHKNHIIYIYNPTDQRRLEIIKILLHKYQVHVTSNNQTITDCQIDPKWSHRRSNIINENQFELLILIDIEPYSLKEYTIHADTTKRSCPLSTIQYVDEKQIHTNLSTPFKIELIDTKTFEIDNRVFSVLFSKNGAILNVQHKKFDEKLHFHTDLISYGTLSQSDHHSGAYIFIPDGEARFIPIGDYDFIRIQQGPLVSRVLINHKLYGLQYKLTNTSGSNDDLIHVSTITHLDTNKDTELALRLSTGIKNEREIFTDLNGFQMIRRKTYDKLPLQGNVYPMPTMAYIEDDYMRLNIMAGQPSGVACLKTGKSSMCCIFAFEVIDAPEQNHELNKCVVDVFLDRRLTRDDGRGLGQGILDNREVISTFKILFESRHKIADRSAQTGYPTLLAHQLSIEFLYPLHIFNSLASKIFFNELKLFPKPSLFPSDYHLVNLRTLSNNNYNTVQHRPSKSIALILRRFAYDCDENYDKLFHFEQPIFEYFFQVNQIESIEQTSLSLRYRKQKLNSTAKLDVPFAEIVTYKLRLIE
;
A
#
# COMPACT_ATOMS: atom_id res chain seq x y z
N MET A 1 -2.65 -6.11 7.72
CA MET A 1 -2.08 -7.16 8.61
C MET A 1 -3.13 -7.85 9.50
N SER A 2 -3.91 -7.14 10.33
CA SER A 2 -4.89 -7.80 11.23
C SER A 2 -5.97 -8.61 10.48
N GLY A 3 -6.52 -8.10 9.37
CA GLY A 3 -7.46 -8.87 8.53
C GLY A 3 -6.86 -10.15 7.95
N ALA A 4 -5.60 -10.11 7.50
CA ALA A 4 -4.88 -11.29 7.01
C ALA A 4 -4.71 -12.36 8.11
N ALA A 5 -4.47 -11.94 9.36
CA ALA A 5 -4.38 -12.81 10.52
C ALA A 5 -5.73 -13.46 10.88
N GLU A 6 -6.85 -12.73 10.78
CA GLU A 6 -8.21 -13.26 10.99
C GLU A 6 -8.55 -14.37 9.99
N VAL A 7 -8.26 -14.15 8.70
CA VAL A 7 -8.51 -15.14 7.65
C VAL A 7 -7.70 -16.41 7.93
N LEU A 8 -6.40 -16.26 8.14
CA LEU A 8 -5.50 -17.41 8.31
C LEU A 8 -5.82 -18.20 9.59
N PHE A 9 -6.12 -17.51 10.69
CA PHE A 9 -6.57 -18.16 11.93
C PHE A 9 -7.91 -18.88 11.73
N SER A 10 -8.87 -18.25 11.06
CA SER A 10 -10.21 -18.83 10.88
C SER A 10 -10.16 -20.09 10.01
N VAL A 11 -9.33 -20.11 8.97
CA VAL A 11 -9.07 -21.30 8.15
C VAL A 11 -8.35 -22.38 8.95
N ALA A 12 -7.31 -22.03 9.72
CA ALA A 12 -6.61 -22.99 10.58
C ALA A 12 -7.55 -23.61 11.64
N HIS A 13 -8.36 -22.78 12.30
CA HIS A 13 -9.33 -23.23 13.29
C HIS A 13 -10.40 -24.14 12.66
N ALA A 14 -10.92 -23.80 11.47
CA ALA A 14 -11.83 -24.67 10.73
C ALA A 14 -11.18 -26.02 10.37
N ALA A 15 -9.91 -26.02 9.97
CA ALA A 15 -9.17 -27.24 9.67
C ALA A 15 -8.95 -28.12 10.93
N VAL A 16 -8.81 -27.52 12.12
CA VAL A 16 -8.78 -28.26 13.40
C VAL A 16 -10.12 -28.93 13.68
N LEU A 17 -11.23 -28.19 13.54
CA LEU A 17 -12.57 -28.75 13.73
C LEU A 17 -12.82 -29.93 12.78
N GLN A 18 -12.33 -29.86 11.55
CA GLN A 18 -12.46 -30.91 10.54
C GLN A 18 -11.45 -32.07 10.70
N GLY A 19 -10.62 -32.07 11.75
CA GLY A 19 -9.58 -33.09 11.97
C GLY A 19 -8.45 -33.09 10.92
N LYS A 20 -8.31 -32.04 10.11
CA LYS A 20 -7.29 -31.94 9.05
C LYS A 20 -5.91 -31.53 9.57
N ILE A 21 -5.88 -30.77 10.65
CA ILE A 21 -4.64 -30.36 11.35
C ILE A 21 -4.76 -30.62 12.85
N SER A 22 -3.68 -30.40 13.59
CA SER A 22 -3.51 -30.94 14.93
C SER A 22 -4.48 -30.32 15.92
N SER A 23 -5.03 -31.14 16.80
CA SER A 23 -5.72 -30.65 18.00
C SER A 23 -4.80 -29.87 18.95
N TYR A 24 -3.46 -29.99 18.80
CA TYR A 24 -2.48 -29.20 19.54
C TYR A 24 -2.35 -27.75 19.03
N PHE A 25 -3.04 -27.37 17.96
CA PHE A 25 -3.11 -25.97 17.51
C PHE A 25 -3.55 -25.08 18.69
N PRO A 26 -2.77 -24.04 19.07
CA PRO A 26 -3.01 -23.23 20.27
C PRO A 26 -4.18 -22.24 20.07
N LYS A 27 -5.35 -22.77 19.75
CA LYS A 27 -6.53 -22.01 19.32
C LYS A 27 -6.98 -20.97 20.33
N ASP A 28 -6.99 -21.29 21.63
CA ASP A 28 -7.45 -20.38 22.68
C ASP A 28 -6.46 -19.22 22.90
N ASP A 29 -5.16 -19.50 22.86
CA ASP A 29 -4.11 -18.49 23.00
C ASP A 29 -4.08 -17.53 21.81
N LEU A 30 -4.08 -18.07 20.58
CA LEU A 30 -4.12 -17.28 19.36
C LEU A 30 -5.41 -16.47 19.24
N PHE A 31 -6.55 -17.04 19.63
CA PHE A 31 -7.81 -16.31 19.63
C PHE A 31 -7.83 -15.18 20.66
N THR A 32 -7.23 -15.37 21.82
CA THR A 32 -7.04 -14.31 22.83
C THR A 32 -6.21 -13.17 22.24
N LYS A 33 -5.09 -13.47 21.58
CA LYS A 33 -4.28 -12.47 20.86
C LYS A 33 -5.09 -11.73 19.79
N LEU A 34 -5.92 -12.44 19.01
CA LEU A 34 -6.82 -11.81 18.03
C LEU A 34 -7.83 -10.85 18.68
N ILE A 35 -8.41 -11.21 19.82
CA ILE A 35 -9.34 -10.32 20.55
C ILE A 35 -8.61 -9.05 21.03
N ILE A 36 -7.39 -9.18 21.56
CA ILE A 36 -6.58 -8.03 21.97
C ILE A 36 -6.27 -7.13 20.77
N SER A 37 -5.80 -7.71 19.64
CA SER A 37 -5.55 -6.96 18.42
C SER A 37 -6.79 -6.20 17.92
N ARG A 38 -7.96 -6.85 17.92
CA ARG A 38 -9.23 -6.21 17.53
C ARG A 38 -9.60 -5.03 18.43
N ARG A 39 -9.45 -5.18 19.75
CA ARG A 39 -9.77 -4.12 20.72
C ARG A 39 -8.85 -2.93 20.56
N ASN A 40 -7.54 -3.16 20.47
CA ASN A 40 -6.55 -2.10 20.30
C ASN A 40 -6.74 -1.34 18.98
N LEU A 41 -6.95 -2.06 17.87
CA LEU A 41 -7.22 -1.42 16.58
C LEU A 41 -8.56 -0.65 16.60
N GLY A 42 -9.58 -1.18 17.29
CA GLY A 42 -10.87 -0.52 17.47
C GLY A 42 -10.76 0.77 18.29
N ILE A 43 -9.95 0.77 19.35
CA ILE A 43 -9.65 1.99 20.14
C ILE A 43 -8.98 3.05 19.27
N PHE A 44 -8.07 2.65 18.37
CA PHE A 44 -7.41 3.60 17.48
C PHE A 44 -8.35 4.27 16.47
N GLN A 45 -9.55 3.73 16.25
CA GLN A 45 -10.57 4.39 15.42
C GLN A 45 -11.28 5.54 16.16
N HIS A 46 -10.92 5.81 17.41
CA HIS A 46 -11.41 6.97 18.14
C HIS A 46 -11.09 8.27 17.38
N HIS A 47 -11.99 9.24 17.45
CA HIS A 47 -11.90 10.51 16.74
C HIS A 47 -10.81 11.46 17.28
N ASP A 48 -10.09 11.05 18.33
CA ASP A 48 -8.85 11.71 18.79
C ASP A 48 -7.59 10.84 18.60
N ALA A 49 -7.74 9.63 18.06
CA ALA A 49 -6.65 8.70 17.83
C ALA A 49 -6.17 8.77 16.38
N VAL A 50 -6.93 8.19 15.45
CA VAL A 50 -6.60 8.19 14.02
C VAL A 50 -6.50 9.58 13.40
N THR A 51 -7.16 10.57 14.00
CA THR A 51 -7.15 11.98 13.59
C THR A 51 -5.87 12.71 13.98
N GLY A 52 -5.07 12.17 14.91
CA GLY A 52 -3.87 12.83 15.41
C GLY A 52 -4.17 14.03 16.31
N THR A 53 -5.31 14.02 17.03
CA THR A 53 -5.77 15.15 17.85
C THR A 53 -5.75 14.92 19.36
N ALA A 54 -5.05 13.87 19.81
CA ALA A 54 -4.76 13.63 21.22
C ALA A 54 -3.40 14.22 21.64
N ARG A 55 -3.18 14.34 22.95
CA ARG A 55 -1.87 14.77 23.49
C ARG A 55 -0.79 13.75 23.19
N GLU A 56 0.46 14.21 23.10
CA GLU A 56 1.62 13.37 22.74
C GLU A 56 1.70 12.07 23.57
N GLN A 57 1.50 12.15 24.89
CA GLN A 57 1.53 10.97 25.77
C GLN A 57 0.44 9.94 25.42
N VAL A 58 -0.72 10.40 24.96
CA VAL A 58 -1.85 9.55 24.54
C VAL A 58 -1.60 9.00 23.13
N VAL A 59 -1.01 9.80 22.23
CA VAL A 59 -0.53 9.33 20.91
C VAL A 59 0.50 8.20 21.09
N ASN A 60 1.41 8.32 22.05
CA ASN A 60 2.38 7.28 22.39
C ASN A 60 1.69 6.00 22.92
N ASP A 61 0.66 6.12 23.77
CA ASP A 61 -0.14 4.97 24.22
C ASP A 61 -0.84 4.28 23.04
N TYR A 62 -1.40 5.03 22.09
CA TYR A 62 -1.93 4.46 20.85
C TYR A 62 -0.85 3.77 20.02
N GLY A 63 0.33 4.37 19.91
CA GLY A 63 1.49 3.80 19.23
C GLY A 63 1.87 2.43 19.79
N GLU A 64 2.00 2.30 21.11
CA GLU A 64 2.29 1.03 21.78
C GLU A 64 1.18 -0.01 21.55
N LYS A 65 -0.09 0.40 21.60
CA LYS A 65 -1.21 -0.51 21.29
C LYS A 65 -1.17 -1.00 19.85
N LEU A 66 -0.84 -0.15 18.88
CA LEU A 66 -0.72 -0.52 17.47
C LEU A 66 0.50 -1.41 17.21
N LEU A 67 1.63 -1.15 17.86
CA LEU A 67 2.79 -2.04 17.82
C LEU A 67 2.41 -3.44 18.33
N ALA A 68 1.68 -3.53 19.44
CA ALA A 68 1.16 -4.79 19.94
C ALA A 68 0.22 -5.46 18.92
N VAL A 69 -0.66 -4.71 18.23
CA VAL A 69 -1.52 -5.26 17.16
C VAL A 69 -0.68 -5.92 16.06
N ILE A 70 0.39 -5.25 15.62
CA ILE A 70 1.30 -5.73 14.57
C ILE A 70 1.99 -7.02 15.02
N ILE A 71 2.64 -7.01 16.19
CA ILE A 71 3.39 -8.16 16.72
C ILE A 71 2.47 -9.36 16.93
N LEU A 72 1.31 -9.16 17.56
CA LEU A 72 0.34 -10.22 17.80
C LEU A 72 -0.19 -10.80 16.47
N SER A 73 -0.50 -9.96 15.48
CA SER A 73 -0.94 -10.40 14.16
C SER A 73 0.13 -11.23 13.45
N GLN A 74 1.40 -10.86 13.56
CA GLN A 74 2.51 -11.65 13.03
C GLN A 74 2.58 -13.04 13.70
N ILE A 75 2.45 -13.12 15.02
CA ILE A 75 2.47 -14.41 15.76
C ILE A 75 1.31 -15.30 15.30
N ILE A 76 0.10 -14.73 15.22
CA ILE A 76 -1.10 -15.46 14.78
C ILE A 76 -0.90 -16.01 13.38
N MET A 77 -0.39 -15.19 12.45
CA MET A 77 -0.15 -15.64 11.09
C MET A 77 0.94 -16.71 11.01
N GLN A 78 2.08 -16.52 11.69
CA GLN A 78 3.18 -17.48 11.71
C GLN A 78 2.72 -18.86 12.21
N GLN A 79 2.00 -18.91 13.33
CA GLN A 79 1.53 -20.17 13.90
C GLN A 79 0.43 -20.80 13.03
N SER A 80 -0.54 -20.02 12.57
CA SER A 80 -1.62 -20.54 11.72
C SER A 80 -1.07 -21.10 10.39
N ALA A 81 -0.16 -20.37 9.73
CA ALA A 81 0.54 -20.85 8.53
C ALA A 81 1.33 -22.14 8.81
N ALA A 82 2.09 -22.19 9.91
CA ALA A 82 2.92 -23.34 10.22
C ALA A 82 2.08 -24.61 10.43
N TYR A 83 0.99 -24.54 11.19
CA TYR A 83 0.12 -25.68 11.42
C TYR A 83 -0.57 -26.16 10.13
N LEU A 84 -0.96 -25.22 9.26
CA LEU A 84 -1.55 -25.50 7.95
C LEU A 84 -0.55 -26.18 6.99
N LEU A 85 0.70 -25.74 6.97
CA LEU A 85 1.76 -26.26 6.09
C LEU A 85 2.40 -27.56 6.58
N PHE A 86 2.49 -27.80 7.88
CA PHE A 86 3.27 -28.93 8.43
C PHE A 86 2.42 -30.08 9.03
N GLN A 87 1.09 -29.92 9.10
CA GLN A 87 0.07 -30.96 9.31
C GLN A 87 0.46 -32.13 10.26
N ASN A 88 0.57 -31.87 11.57
CA ASN A 88 0.80 -32.86 12.64
C ASN A 88 2.17 -33.53 12.68
N ARG A 89 3.06 -33.25 11.73
CA ARG A 89 4.29 -34.04 11.57
C ARG A 89 5.47 -33.58 12.41
N TYR A 90 5.28 -32.56 13.25
CA TYR A 90 6.33 -32.03 14.11
C TYR A 90 5.84 -31.69 15.52
N SER A 91 6.74 -31.86 16.47
CA SER A 91 6.50 -31.64 17.90
C SER A 91 6.19 -30.17 18.22
N ILE A 92 5.32 -30.00 19.22
CA ILE A 92 4.54 -28.82 19.63
C ILE A 92 5.38 -27.56 19.99
N LYS A 93 6.72 -27.60 19.90
CA LYS A 93 7.61 -26.60 20.54
C LYS A 93 8.46 -25.71 19.63
N SER A 94 8.51 -25.94 18.32
CA SER A 94 9.40 -25.14 17.45
C SER A 94 8.66 -24.09 16.63
N GLN A 95 9.19 -22.86 16.66
CA GLN A 95 8.75 -21.76 15.80
C GLN A 95 9.24 -22.01 14.36
N PHE A 96 8.40 -22.61 13.51
CA PHE A 96 8.82 -22.99 12.15
C PHE A 96 8.89 -21.83 11.17
N LEU A 97 8.06 -20.81 11.38
CA LEU A 97 7.91 -19.67 10.49
C LEU A 97 8.16 -18.39 11.27
N LEU A 98 8.96 -17.49 10.69
CA LEU A 98 9.27 -16.18 11.23
C LEU A 98 8.89 -15.11 10.22
N SER A 99 8.18 -14.07 10.65
CA SER A 99 7.95 -12.89 9.80
C SER A 99 9.29 -12.33 9.30
N ASN A 100 9.34 -11.97 8.01
CA ASN A 100 10.52 -11.33 7.41
C ASN A 100 10.67 -9.85 7.79
N GLN A 101 9.76 -9.32 8.62
CA GLN A 101 9.80 -7.95 9.11
C GLN A 101 9.75 -7.92 10.63
N GLU A 102 10.49 -6.97 11.19
CA GLU A 102 10.57 -6.68 12.61
C GLU A 102 10.25 -5.21 12.87
N PHE A 103 9.53 -4.96 13.95
CA PHE A 103 9.16 -3.64 14.43
C PHE A 103 9.76 -3.51 15.83
N GLN A 104 10.77 -2.65 15.97
CA GLN A 104 11.50 -2.51 17.23
C GLN A 104 10.73 -1.66 18.23
N THR A 105 10.15 -0.55 17.75
CA THR A 105 9.35 0.39 18.53
C THR A 105 8.19 0.89 17.67
N PHE A 106 7.21 1.57 18.28
CA PHE A 106 6.13 2.22 17.53
C PHE A 106 6.62 3.46 16.76
N GLU A 107 7.81 3.95 17.08
CA GLU A 107 8.41 5.16 16.50
C GLU A 107 9.28 4.86 15.27
N SER A 108 9.67 3.60 15.08
CA SER A 108 10.60 3.18 14.03
C SER A 108 9.88 2.52 12.87
N LEU A 109 10.37 2.79 11.65
CA LEU A 109 9.93 2.11 10.45
C LEU A 109 10.32 0.61 10.49
N PRO A 110 9.54 -0.29 9.86
CA PRO A 110 9.85 -1.72 9.88
C PRO A 110 11.21 -2.04 9.24
N ILE A 111 11.94 -2.93 9.89
CA ILE A 111 13.23 -3.45 9.44
C ILE A 111 13.01 -4.84 8.84
N ARG A 112 13.58 -5.09 7.66
CA ARG A 112 13.59 -6.44 7.08
C ARG A 112 14.63 -7.29 7.78
N LYS A 113 14.28 -8.52 8.12
CA LYS A 113 15.22 -9.46 8.73
C LYS A 113 16.31 -9.83 7.73
N PHE A 114 17.55 -9.75 8.20
CA PHE A 114 18.72 -10.16 7.44
C PHE A 114 18.79 -11.69 7.40
N VAL A 115 18.85 -12.26 6.20
CA VAL A 115 18.88 -13.71 6.01
C VAL A 115 20.33 -14.16 5.73
N SER A 116 20.88 -14.91 6.69
CA SER A 116 22.17 -15.59 6.56
C SER A 116 21.96 -17.10 6.44
N PHE A 117 22.56 -17.72 5.43
CA PHE A 117 22.39 -19.13 5.12
C PHE A 117 23.59 -19.70 4.34
N HIS A 118 23.89 -20.98 4.56
CA HIS A 118 25.04 -21.63 3.90
C HIS A 118 24.72 -22.18 2.51
N LYS A 119 23.63 -22.96 2.38
CA LYS A 119 23.24 -23.62 1.11
C LYS A 119 21.96 -23.05 0.54
N ASN A 120 20.86 -23.20 1.27
CA ASN A 120 19.54 -22.77 0.84
C ASN A 120 18.76 -22.10 1.98
N HIS A 121 17.83 -21.24 1.61
CA HIS A 121 16.87 -20.61 2.52
C HIS A 121 15.47 -20.70 1.93
N ILE A 122 14.51 -21.21 2.71
CA ILE A 122 13.12 -21.38 2.27
C ILE A 122 12.29 -20.24 2.83
N ILE A 123 11.48 -19.63 1.97
CA ILE A 123 10.46 -18.67 2.36
C ILE A 123 9.08 -19.15 1.90
N TYR A 124 8.05 -18.81 2.68
CA TYR A 124 6.66 -18.92 2.27
C TYR A 124 6.06 -17.53 2.15
N ILE A 125 5.28 -17.30 1.11
CA ILE A 125 4.59 -16.05 0.86
C ILE A 125 3.10 -16.31 0.99
N TYR A 126 2.41 -15.48 1.77
CA TYR A 126 0.96 -15.49 1.92
C TYR A 126 0.33 -14.35 1.13
N ASN A 127 -0.58 -14.69 0.23
CA ASN A 127 -1.49 -13.74 -0.43
C ASN A 127 -2.82 -13.64 0.34
N PRO A 128 -3.10 -12.52 1.04
CA PRO A 128 -4.33 -12.34 1.80
C PRO A 128 -5.49 -11.75 0.99
N THR A 129 -5.40 -11.72 -0.34
CA THR A 129 -6.36 -11.03 -1.21
C THR A 129 -7.09 -11.98 -2.16
N ASP A 130 -8.17 -11.47 -2.74
CA ASP A 130 -9.12 -12.18 -3.60
C ASP A 130 -8.61 -12.45 -5.02
N GLN A 131 -7.49 -11.83 -5.41
CA GLN A 131 -6.96 -11.92 -6.77
C GLN A 131 -5.56 -12.54 -6.78
N ARG A 132 -5.24 -13.19 -7.90
CA ARG A 132 -3.90 -13.73 -8.18
C ARG A 132 -2.93 -12.54 -8.28
N ARG A 133 -1.75 -12.65 -7.67
CA ARG A 133 -0.77 -11.57 -7.64
C ARG A 133 0.50 -11.94 -8.37
N LEU A 134 0.88 -11.05 -9.29
CA LEU A 134 2.18 -11.00 -9.93
C LEU A 134 2.92 -9.78 -9.37
N GLU A 135 3.81 -9.97 -8.39
CA GLU A 135 4.38 -8.87 -7.62
C GLU A 135 5.83 -9.10 -7.20
N ILE A 136 6.59 -8.01 -7.09
CA ILE A 136 7.98 -8.04 -6.65
C ILE A 136 8.05 -7.99 -5.12
N ILE A 137 8.64 -9.03 -4.52
CA ILE A 137 9.02 -9.00 -3.10
C ILE A 137 10.51 -8.71 -2.92
N LYS A 138 10.90 -8.31 -1.70
CA LYS A 138 12.28 -7.97 -1.34
C LYS A 138 12.77 -8.79 -0.15
N ILE A 139 13.91 -9.45 -0.31
CA ILE A 139 14.60 -10.22 0.75
C ILE A 139 16.00 -9.65 0.97
N LEU A 140 16.41 -9.49 2.22
CA LEU A 140 17.73 -8.97 2.56
C LEU A 140 18.72 -10.14 2.77
N LEU A 141 19.83 -10.14 2.03
CA LEU A 141 20.80 -11.24 1.98
C LEU A 141 22.22 -10.78 2.29
N HIS A 142 23.06 -11.73 2.72
CA HIS A 142 24.50 -11.55 2.92
C HIS A 142 25.37 -11.81 1.67
N LYS A 143 24.78 -12.35 0.61
CA LYS A 143 25.45 -12.71 -0.65
C LYS A 143 24.56 -12.32 -1.84
N TYR A 144 25.19 -11.94 -2.94
CA TYR A 144 24.50 -11.60 -4.20
C TYR A 144 24.49 -12.74 -5.23
N GLN A 145 25.42 -13.70 -5.12
CA GLN A 145 25.49 -14.87 -6.00
C GLN A 145 24.43 -15.90 -5.60
N VAL A 146 23.20 -15.66 -6.04
CA VAL A 146 22.05 -16.49 -5.69
C VAL A 146 21.16 -16.75 -6.89
N HIS A 147 20.49 -17.90 -6.87
CA HIS A 147 19.36 -18.18 -7.76
C HIS A 147 18.16 -18.64 -6.93
N VAL A 148 16.96 -18.49 -7.49
CA VAL A 148 15.72 -18.80 -6.79
C VAL A 148 14.97 -19.89 -7.53
N THR A 149 14.33 -20.78 -6.78
CA THR A 149 13.45 -21.82 -7.33
C THR A 149 12.11 -21.86 -6.60
N SER A 150 11.04 -22.21 -7.30
CA SER A 150 9.74 -22.60 -6.73
C SER A 150 9.25 -23.82 -7.48
N ASN A 151 8.71 -24.81 -6.79
CA ASN A 151 8.26 -26.09 -7.33
C ASN A 151 9.32 -26.76 -8.24
N ASN A 152 10.59 -26.73 -7.82
CA ASN A 152 11.78 -27.19 -8.57
C ASN A 152 12.03 -26.46 -9.92
N GLN A 153 11.31 -25.38 -10.22
CA GLN A 153 11.53 -24.54 -11.40
C GLN A 153 12.36 -23.32 -11.02
N THR A 154 13.31 -22.93 -11.87
CA THR A 154 14.13 -21.73 -11.67
C THR A 154 13.32 -20.47 -11.97
N ILE A 155 13.37 -19.50 -11.06
CA ILE A 155 12.80 -18.17 -11.25
C ILE A 155 13.87 -17.29 -11.89
N THR A 156 13.63 -16.88 -13.14
CA THR A 156 14.56 -16.02 -13.90
C THR A 156 14.27 -14.54 -13.70
N ASP A 157 13.04 -14.19 -13.34
CA ASP A 157 12.58 -12.84 -13.04
C ASP A 157 13.04 -12.43 -11.64
N CYS A 158 14.32 -12.07 -11.55
CA CYS A 158 14.93 -11.58 -10.33
C CYS A 158 15.96 -10.47 -10.60
N GLN A 159 16.31 -9.75 -9.54
CA GLN A 159 17.28 -8.66 -9.56
C GLN A 159 17.94 -8.55 -8.18
N ILE A 160 19.21 -8.17 -8.14
CA ILE A 160 19.91 -7.82 -6.91
C ILE A 160 20.19 -6.33 -6.90
N ASP A 161 19.84 -5.70 -5.78
CA ASP A 161 20.10 -4.30 -5.49
C ASP A 161 21.09 -4.14 -4.32
N PRO A 162 21.82 -3.01 -4.24
CA PRO A 162 22.59 -2.67 -3.06
C PRO A 162 21.69 -2.42 -1.85
N LYS A 163 22.17 -2.80 -0.65
CA LYS A 163 21.56 -2.32 0.59
C LYS A 163 22.18 -0.99 0.99
N TRP A 164 21.38 0.07 1.05
CA TRP A 164 21.81 1.39 1.56
C TRP A 164 21.85 1.41 3.09
N SER A 165 22.79 2.16 3.67
CA SER A 165 22.98 2.23 5.13
C SER A 165 21.75 2.76 5.87
N HIS A 166 21.07 3.73 5.27
CA HIS A 166 19.71 4.16 5.64
C HIS A 166 19.00 4.67 4.38
N ARG A 167 17.70 4.97 4.46
CA ARG A 167 16.84 5.21 3.27
C ARG A 167 17.24 6.45 2.47
N ARG A 168 17.72 7.48 3.17
CA ARG A 168 18.22 8.75 2.63
C ARG A 168 19.75 8.79 2.49
N SER A 169 20.40 7.63 2.53
CA SER A 169 21.86 7.51 2.40
C SER A 169 22.28 7.26 0.96
N ASN A 170 23.48 7.71 0.60
CA ASN A 170 24.22 7.26 -0.59
C ASN A 170 25.32 6.25 -0.29
N ILE A 171 25.43 5.78 0.96
CA ILE A 171 26.42 4.81 1.38
C ILE A 171 25.85 3.40 1.25
N ILE A 172 26.53 2.55 0.50
CA ILE A 172 26.22 1.12 0.35
C ILE A 172 26.77 0.37 1.56
N ASN A 173 25.97 -0.51 2.15
CA ASN A 173 26.43 -1.47 3.15
C ASN A 173 27.19 -2.61 2.47
N GLU A 174 28.42 -2.84 2.90
CA GLU A 174 29.20 -3.98 2.47
C GLU A 174 28.53 -5.30 2.89
N ASN A 175 28.62 -6.31 2.02
CA ASN A 175 28.08 -7.66 2.27
C ASN A 175 26.59 -7.70 2.61
N GLN A 176 25.81 -6.70 2.17
CA GLN A 176 24.36 -6.69 2.30
C GLN A 176 23.69 -6.34 0.97
N PHE A 177 22.72 -7.15 0.57
CA PHE A 177 22.08 -7.07 -0.74
C PHE A 177 20.56 -7.21 -0.61
N GLU A 178 19.80 -6.49 -1.43
CA GLU A 178 18.36 -6.70 -1.55
C GLU A 178 18.08 -7.57 -2.79
N LEU A 179 17.64 -8.81 -2.58
CA LEU A 179 17.12 -9.67 -3.64
C LEU A 179 15.66 -9.29 -3.91
N LEU A 180 15.39 -8.88 -5.14
CA LEU A 180 14.08 -8.66 -5.71
C LEU A 180 13.71 -9.88 -6.54
N ILE A 181 12.55 -10.47 -6.27
CA ILE A 181 11.99 -11.56 -7.07
C ILE A 181 10.56 -11.26 -7.46
N LEU A 182 10.23 -11.52 -8.72
CA LEU A 182 8.85 -11.53 -9.18
C LEU A 182 8.21 -12.84 -8.76
N ILE A 183 7.13 -12.75 -7.99
CA ILE A 183 6.38 -13.89 -7.52
C ILE A 183 5.02 -13.96 -8.19
N ASP A 184 4.49 -15.16 -8.27
CA ASP A 184 3.20 -15.47 -8.90
C ASP A 184 2.43 -16.38 -7.96
N ILE A 185 1.41 -15.84 -7.32
CA ILE A 185 0.71 -16.48 -6.20
C ILE A 185 -0.80 -16.38 -6.33
N GLU A 186 -1.48 -17.49 -6.12
CA GLU A 186 -2.95 -17.58 -6.16
C GLU A 186 -3.62 -16.76 -5.05
N PRO A 187 -4.91 -16.41 -5.21
CA PRO A 187 -5.70 -15.82 -4.13
C PRO A 187 -5.70 -16.71 -2.89
N TYR A 188 -5.65 -16.12 -1.70
CA TYR A 188 -5.73 -16.84 -0.43
C TYR A 188 -4.85 -18.10 -0.38
N SER A 189 -3.58 -17.99 -0.78
CA SER A 189 -2.65 -19.11 -0.80
C SER A 189 -1.33 -18.79 -0.08
N LEU A 190 -0.64 -19.86 0.31
CA LEU A 190 0.72 -19.87 0.85
C LEU A 190 1.62 -20.59 -0.17
N LYS A 191 2.59 -19.89 -0.77
CA LYS A 191 3.48 -20.44 -1.79
C LYS A 191 4.94 -20.40 -1.37
N GLU A 192 5.68 -21.46 -1.70
CA GLU A 192 7.08 -21.61 -1.34
C GLU A 192 8.03 -21.03 -2.38
N TYR A 193 9.14 -20.48 -1.91
CA TYR A 193 10.30 -20.12 -2.73
C TYR A 193 11.57 -20.52 -1.99
N THR A 194 12.55 -21.07 -2.71
CA THR A 194 13.84 -21.45 -2.16
C THR A 194 14.94 -20.63 -2.81
N ILE A 195 15.74 -19.96 -1.98
CA ILE A 195 16.91 -19.18 -2.38
C ILE A 195 18.13 -20.07 -2.20
N HIS A 196 18.96 -20.19 -3.23
CA HIS A 196 20.15 -21.04 -3.22
C HIS A 196 21.41 -20.19 -3.37
N ALA A 197 22.39 -20.41 -2.49
CA ALA A 197 23.73 -19.85 -2.59
C ALA A 197 24.61 -20.83 -3.40
N ASP A 198 24.42 -20.83 -4.71
CA ASP A 198 25.14 -21.71 -5.64
C ASP A 198 25.75 -20.88 -6.77
N THR A 199 27.07 -20.97 -6.92
CA THR A 199 27.86 -20.23 -7.91
C THR A 199 27.90 -20.91 -9.28
N THR A 200 27.41 -22.16 -9.39
CA THR A 200 27.43 -22.92 -10.65
C THR A 200 26.28 -22.55 -11.59
N LYS A 201 25.17 -22.04 -11.06
CA LYS A 201 24.01 -21.59 -11.84
C LYS A 201 24.04 -20.09 -12.07
N ARG A 202 23.32 -19.64 -13.10
CA ARG A 202 23.15 -18.22 -13.42
C ARG A 202 22.53 -17.48 -12.22
N SER A 203 23.30 -16.54 -11.67
CA SER A 203 22.85 -15.66 -10.60
C SER A 203 21.83 -14.64 -11.09
N CYS A 204 21.02 -14.12 -10.18
CA CYS A 204 20.20 -12.94 -10.42
C CYS A 204 21.06 -11.74 -10.85
N PRO A 205 20.63 -10.97 -11.86
CA PRO A 205 21.37 -9.82 -12.39
C PRO A 205 21.46 -8.68 -11.37
N LEU A 206 22.60 -8.00 -11.34
CA LEU A 206 22.84 -6.83 -10.50
C LEU A 206 22.24 -5.58 -11.15
N SER A 207 21.73 -4.65 -10.33
CA SER A 207 21.33 -3.32 -10.80
C SER A 207 22.53 -2.44 -11.13
N THR A 208 22.36 -1.49 -12.04
CA THR A 208 23.28 -0.38 -12.28
C THR A 208 22.88 0.82 -11.43
N ILE A 209 23.86 1.55 -10.91
CA ILE A 209 23.67 2.75 -10.08
C ILE A 209 24.27 3.93 -10.85
N GLN A 210 23.52 5.01 -10.97
CA GLN A 210 23.98 6.23 -11.63
C GLN A 210 23.78 7.44 -10.71
N TYR A 211 24.71 8.39 -10.79
CA TYR A 211 24.69 9.64 -10.03
C TYR A 211 24.72 10.85 -10.95
N VAL A 212 24.16 11.97 -10.50
CA VAL A 212 24.18 13.23 -11.27
C VAL A 212 25.43 14.07 -11.04
N ASP A 213 26.15 13.84 -9.94
CA ASP A 213 27.37 14.56 -9.55
C ASP A 213 28.39 13.58 -8.96
N GLU A 214 29.65 13.70 -9.38
CA GLU A 214 30.77 12.86 -8.94
C GLU A 214 31.00 12.95 -7.43
N LYS A 215 30.73 14.12 -6.81
CA LYS A 215 30.85 14.31 -5.35
C LYS A 215 29.91 13.40 -4.54
N GLN A 216 28.88 12.86 -5.18
CA GLN A 216 27.91 11.96 -4.57
C GLN A 216 28.40 10.50 -4.53
N ILE A 217 29.49 10.20 -5.24
CA ILE A 217 30.09 8.86 -5.31
C ILE A 217 31.05 8.70 -4.13
N HIS A 218 30.77 7.72 -3.27
CA HIS A 218 31.70 7.31 -2.22
C HIS A 218 32.72 6.31 -2.78
N THR A 219 33.94 6.78 -3.05
CA THR A 219 35.00 6.11 -3.82
C THR A 219 35.68 4.90 -3.14
N ASN A 220 35.43 4.65 -1.85
CA ASN A 220 36.18 3.65 -1.07
C ASN A 220 35.47 2.28 -0.94
N LEU A 221 34.37 2.05 -1.65
CA LEU A 221 33.59 0.82 -1.52
C LEU A 221 33.91 -0.17 -2.65
N SER A 222 34.47 -1.33 -2.29
CA SER A 222 34.49 -2.49 -3.19
C SER A 222 33.07 -2.99 -3.37
N THR A 223 32.48 -2.75 -4.54
CA THR A 223 31.08 -3.05 -4.83
C THR A 223 30.96 -3.86 -6.12
N PRO A 224 30.09 -4.88 -6.17
CA PRO A 224 29.85 -5.63 -7.40
C PRO A 224 28.98 -4.85 -8.41
N PHE A 225 28.37 -3.74 -7.97
CA PHE A 225 27.45 -2.94 -8.79
C PHE A 225 28.21 -1.99 -9.72
N LYS A 226 27.77 -1.89 -10.97
CA LYS A 226 28.26 -0.90 -11.92
C LYS A 226 27.80 0.49 -11.45
N ILE A 227 28.75 1.39 -11.24
CA ILE A 227 28.51 2.81 -10.91
C ILE A 227 28.87 3.68 -12.11
N GLU A 228 27.98 4.59 -12.49
CA GLU A 228 28.15 5.51 -13.61
C GLU A 228 27.81 6.95 -13.22
N LEU A 229 28.36 7.91 -13.96
CA LEU A 229 28.04 9.33 -13.84
C LEU A 229 27.15 9.77 -15.02
N ILE A 230 26.15 10.61 -14.73
CA ILE A 230 25.28 11.20 -15.76
C ILE A 230 25.92 12.50 -16.25
N ASP A 231 26.50 12.43 -17.45
CA ASP A 231 27.13 13.55 -18.13
C ASP A 231 26.14 14.43 -18.91
N THR A 232 24.91 13.97 -19.08
CA THR A 232 23.84 14.67 -19.80
C THR A 232 23.06 15.64 -18.90
N LYS A 233 22.35 16.59 -19.53
CA LYS A 233 21.44 17.52 -18.81
C LYS A 233 20.13 16.86 -18.35
N THR A 234 19.86 15.66 -18.84
CA THR A 234 18.63 14.89 -18.59
C THR A 234 18.96 13.42 -18.43
N PHE A 235 18.10 12.68 -17.73
CA PHE A 235 18.18 11.22 -17.61
C PHE A 235 16.77 10.63 -17.62
N GLU A 236 16.68 9.33 -17.87
CA GLU A 236 15.40 8.65 -18.06
C GLU A 236 15.35 7.35 -17.25
N ILE A 237 14.17 7.02 -16.73
CA ILE A 237 13.84 5.65 -16.36
C ILE A 237 12.59 5.22 -17.13
N ASP A 238 12.55 3.95 -17.52
CA ASP A 238 11.45 3.43 -18.30
C ASP A 238 11.07 2.00 -17.89
N ASN A 239 9.88 1.59 -18.32
CA ASN A 239 9.42 0.21 -18.34
C ASN A 239 8.65 -0.05 -19.64
N ARG A 240 7.87 -1.12 -19.71
CA ARG A 240 7.05 -1.44 -20.89
C ARG A 240 5.90 -0.46 -21.16
N VAL A 241 5.45 0.30 -20.16
CA VAL A 241 4.28 1.19 -20.25
C VAL A 241 4.69 2.65 -20.31
N PHE A 242 5.68 3.06 -19.54
CA PHE A 242 6.10 4.43 -19.35
C PHE A 242 7.57 4.63 -19.71
N SER A 243 7.85 5.83 -20.18
CA SER A 243 9.17 6.45 -20.17
C SER A 243 9.04 7.76 -19.40
N VAL A 244 9.89 7.98 -18.40
CA VAL A 244 9.87 9.18 -17.56
C VAL A 244 11.21 9.90 -17.68
N LEU A 245 11.17 11.07 -18.31
CA LEU A 245 12.34 11.92 -18.53
C LEU A 245 12.47 12.93 -17.39
N PHE A 246 13.68 13.02 -16.82
CA PHE A 246 14.02 13.94 -15.75
C PHE A 246 15.09 14.94 -16.20
N SER A 247 15.05 16.14 -15.61
CA SER A 247 16.18 17.06 -15.65
C SER A 247 17.28 16.59 -14.71
N LYS A 248 18.50 17.09 -14.90
CA LYS A 248 19.63 16.85 -13.99
C LYS A 248 19.35 17.25 -12.54
N ASN A 249 18.39 18.17 -12.32
CA ASN A 249 17.96 18.61 -10.99
C ASN A 249 16.87 17.71 -10.37
N GLY A 250 16.41 16.68 -11.08
CA GLY A 250 15.41 15.72 -10.60
C GLY A 250 13.95 16.11 -10.86
N ALA A 251 13.69 17.22 -11.57
CA ALA A 251 12.34 17.54 -12.01
C ALA A 251 11.90 16.60 -13.14
N ILE A 252 10.67 16.11 -13.11
CA ILE A 252 10.07 15.43 -14.27
C ILE A 252 9.90 16.46 -15.38
N LEU A 253 10.40 16.15 -16.56
CA LEU A 253 10.24 16.95 -17.77
C LEU A 253 9.12 16.43 -18.67
N ASN A 254 9.02 15.10 -18.80
CA ASN A 254 8.01 14.46 -19.63
C ASN A 254 7.71 13.04 -19.12
N VAL A 255 6.46 12.60 -19.30
CA VAL A 255 6.06 11.20 -19.15
C VAL A 255 5.44 10.74 -20.46
N GLN A 256 6.04 9.74 -21.11
CA GLN A 256 5.47 9.11 -22.31
C GLN A 256 4.74 7.83 -21.92
N HIS A 257 3.48 7.68 -22.31
CA HIS A 257 2.75 6.43 -22.24
C HIS A 257 2.95 5.62 -23.53
N LYS A 258 3.86 4.65 -23.50
CA LYS A 258 4.30 3.85 -24.65
C LYS A 258 3.18 3.06 -25.32
N LYS A 259 2.15 2.62 -24.59
CA LYS A 259 1.02 1.86 -25.18
C LYS A 259 0.07 2.74 -26.01
N PHE A 260 -0.07 4.02 -25.65
CA PHE A 260 -0.98 4.96 -26.33
C PHE A 260 -0.22 5.92 -27.26
N ASP A 261 1.11 5.85 -27.24
CA ASP A 261 2.01 6.82 -27.85
C ASP A 261 1.69 8.28 -27.49
N GLU A 262 1.25 8.49 -26.24
CA GLU A 262 0.78 9.78 -25.76
C GLU A 262 1.76 10.40 -24.76
N LYS A 263 2.03 11.69 -24.92
CA LYS A 263 2.75 12.50 -23.92
C LYS A 263 1.79 12.91 -22.81
N LEU A 264 2.03 12.38 -21.62
CA LEU A 264 1.32 12.76 -20.41
C LEU A 264 2.02 13.97 -19.80
N HIS A 265 1.34 15.13 -19.83
CA HIS A 265 1.75 16.27 -19.02
C HIS A 265 1.57 15.89 -17.56
N PHE A 266 2.66 15.53 -16.87
CA PHE A 266 2.66 15.14 -15.46
C PHE A 266 3.94 15.63 -14.78
N HIS A 267 3.78 16.43 -13.74
CA HIS A 267 4.87 16.93 -12.91
C HIS A 267 4.48 16.80 -11.44
N THR A 268 5.50 16.66 -10.58
CA THR A 268 5.26 16.69 -9.13
C THR A 268 6.20 17.67 -8.45
N ASP A 269 5.65 18.47 -7.55
CA ASP A 269 6.38 19.48 -6.77
C ASP A 269 6.15 19.26 -5.28
N LEU A 270 7.16 19.56 -4.47
CA LEU A 270 6.98 19.70 -3.03
C LEU A 270 6.67 21.16 -2.72
N ILE A 271 5.61 21.36 -1.94
CA ILE A 271 5.12 22.68 -1.55
C ILE A 271 4.94 22.75 -0.03
N SER A 272 4.96 23.97 0.49
CA SER A 272 4.68 24.23 1.90
C SER A 272 3.66 25.34 2.10
N TYR A 273 2.88 25.21 3.17
CA TYR A 273 2.01 26.24 3.71
C TYR A 273 2.55 26.70 5.07
N GLY A 274 2.51 28.00 5.34
CA GLY A 274 2.71 28.56 6.67
C GLY A 274 1.38 28.71 7.41
N THR A 275 1.40 29.24 8.62
CA THR A 275 0.19 29.57 9.40
C THR A 275 0.19 31.04 9.82
N LEU A 276 -0.99 31.65 9.91
CA LEU A 276 -1.16 33.05 10.32
C LEU A 276 -0.60 33.29 11.73
N SER A 277 0.29 34.29 11.88
CA SER A 277 1.03 34.55 13.13
C SER A 277 0.33 35.52 14.10
N GLN A 278 -0.62 36.35 13.63
CA GLN A 278 -1.17 37.49 14.38
C GLN A 278 -2.67 37.39 14.74
N SER A 279 -3.31 36.24 14.54
CA SER A 279 -4.74 36.02 14.84
C SER A 279 -4.95 34.99 15.94
N ASP A 280 -6.05 35.13 16.70
CA ASP A 280 -6.63 34.06 17.56
C ASP A 280 -7.08 32.82 16.74
N HIS A 281 -6.85 32.84 15.42
CA HIS A 281 -7.20 31.81 14.45
C HIS A 281 -5.94 31.43 13.69
N HIS A 282 -5.29 30.34 14.08
CA HIS A 282 -4.12 29.78 13.43
C HIS A 282 -4.24 28.26 13.29
N SER A 283 -3.38 27.64 12.49
CA SER A 283 -3.32 26.18 12.38
C SER A 283 -2.96 25.52 13.72
N GLY A 284 -3.48 24.32 13.94
CA GLY A 284 -3.13 23.41 15.02
C GLY A 284 -3.56 21.99 14.66
N ALA A 285 -3.73 21.10 15.64
CA ALA A 285 -4.06 19.70 15.38
C ALA A 285 -5.36 19.49 14.56
N TYR A 286 -6.37 20.32 14.80
CA TYR A 286 -7.68 20.21 14.16
C TYR A 286 -7.81 21.12 12.94
N ILE A 287 -7.26 22.33 13.03
CA ILE A 287 -7.55 23.38 12.07
C ILE A 287 -6.37 23.58 11.13
N PHE A 288 -6.68 23.71 9.84
CA PHE A 288 -5.77 24.20 8.82
C PHE A 288 -6.15 25.64 8.47
N ILE A 289 -5.30 26.61 8.83
CA ILE A 289 -5.45 28.03 8.48
C ILE A 289 -4.13 28.50 7.86
N PRO A 290 -3.97 28.35 6.54
CA PRO A 290 -2.73 28.76 5.89
C PRO A 290 -2.57 30.28 5.89
N ASP A 291 -1.32 30.74 5.86
CA ASP A 291 -0.98 32.16 5.71
C ASP A 291 -1.06 32.70 4.28
N GLY A 292 -1.50 31.88 3.33
CA GLY A 292 -1.67 32.24 1.93
C GLY A 292 -1.65 31.01 1.01
N GLU A 293 -1.34 31.26 -0.27
CA GLU A 293 -1.07 30.19 -1.24
C GLU A 293 0.22 29.44 -0.91
N ALA A 294 0.31 28.20 -1.38
CA ALA A 294 1.48 27.36 -1.17
C ALA A 294 2.76 27.97 -1.76
N ARG A 295 3.88 27.79 -1.06
CA ARG A 295 5.22 28.15 -1.52
C ARG A 295 5.92 26.92 -2.07
N PHE A 296 6.53 27.05 -3.24
CA PHE A 296 7.35 25.96 -3.80
C PHE A 296 8.62 25.78 -2.98
N ILE A 297 8.98 24.52 -2.75
CA ILE A 297 10.30 24.15 -2.24
C ILE A 297 11.19 23.91 -3.46
N PRO A 298 12.21 24.76 -3.71
CA PRO A 298 12.96 24.74 -4.97
C PRO A 298 13.59 23.38 -5.27
N ILE A 299 13.41 22.93 -6.51
CA ILE A 299 14.11 21.75 -7.05
C ILE A 299 15.55 22.18 -7.35
N GLY A 300 16.53 21.62 -6.65
CA GLY A 300 17.96 21.89 -6.88
C GLY A 300 18.84 21.97 -5.64
N ASP A 301 18.29 22.19 -4.44
CA ASP A 301 19.05 22.11 -3.16
C ASP A 301 19.05 20.66 -2.62
N TYR A 302 19.38 19.69 -3.48
CA TYR A 302 19.46 18.29 -3.10
C TYR A 302 20.84 17.95 -2.55
N ASP A 303 20.89 17.05 -1.56
CA ASP A 303 22.13 16.43 -1.11
C ASP A 303 22.63 15.45 -2.18
N PHE A 304 21.72 14.70 -2.80
CA PHE A 304 22.03 13.85 -3.96
C PHE A 304 20.81 13.46 -4.80
N ILE A 305 21.08 13.03 -6.04
CA ILE A 305 20.13 12.32 -6.88
C ILE A 305 20.78 11.00 -7.31
N ARG A 306 20.09 9.91 -7.00
CA ARG A 306 20.54 8.56 -7.33
C ARG A 306 19.52 7.86 -8.20
N ILE A 307 20.00 7.31 -9.31
CA ILE A 307 19.24 6.48 -10.22
C ILE A 307 19.72 5.04 -10.02
N GLN A 308 18.80 4.10 -9.95
CA GLN A 308 19.12 2.69 -9.87
C GLN A 308 18.24 1.94 -10.87
N GLN A 309 18.86 1.28 -11.84
CA GLN A 309 18.20 0.59 -12.93
C GLN A 309 18.52 -0.90 -12.90
N GLY A 310 17.50 -1.73 -13.09
CA GLY A 310 17.67 -3.17 -13.23
C GLY A 310 16.47 -3.77 -13.96
N PRO A 311 16.50 -5.08 -14.24
CA PRO A 311 15.51 -5.71 -15.12
C PRO A 311 14.09 -5.73 -14.58
N LEU A 312 13.90 -5.71 -13.26
CA LEU A 312 12.58 -5.69 -12.63
C LEU A 312 12.17 -4.31 -12.12
N VAL A 313 13.12 -3.51 -11.64
CA VAL A 313 12.85 -2.21 -11.02
C VAL A 313 13.86 -1.17 -11.43
N SER A 314 13.33 -0.04 -11.88
CA SER A 314 14.05 1.22 -12.05
C SER A 314 13.52 2.25 -11.05
N ARG A 315 14.40 3.01 -10.40
CA ARG A 315 14.04 4.03 -9.42
C ARG A 315 14.94 5.26 -9.50
N VAL A 316 14.37 6.41 -9.18
CA VAL A 316 15.07 7.67 -8.96
C VAL A 316 14.79 8.09 -7.53
N LEU A 317 15.84 8.38 -6.75
CA LEU A 317 15.74 8.95 -5.42
C LEU A 317 16.39 10.33 -5.42
N ILE A 318 15.63 11.34 -5.05
CA ILE A 318 16.06 12.71 -4.84
C ILE A 318 16.06 12.95 -3.34
N ASN A 319 17.23 13.17 -2.76
CA ASN A 319 17.34 13.48 -1.35
C ASN A 319 17.57 14.99 -1.18
N HIS A 320 16.58 15.68 -0.63
CA HIS A 320 16.63 17.09 -0.25
C HIS A 320 16.68 17.18 1.28
N LYS A 321 17.15 18.29 1.86
CA LYS A 321 17.24 18.45 3.33
C LYS A 321 15.92 18.16 4.05
N LEU A 322 14.82 18.69 3.52
CA LEU A 322 13.47 18.57 4.09
C LEU A 322 12.73 17.26 3.73
N TYR A 323 13.11 16.59 2.65
CA TYR A 323 12.38 15.41 2.17
C TYR A 323 13.23 14.49 1.30
N GLY A 324 12.92 13.20 1.29
CA GLY A 324 13.31 12.30 0.21
C GLY A 324 12.14 12.11 -0.75
N LEU A 325 12.33 12.26 -2.06
CA LEU A 325 11.32 11.97 -3.08
C LEU A 325 11.81 10.85 -3.98
N GLN A 326 11.00 9.80 -4.14
CA GLN A 326 11.37 8.65 -4.95
C GLN A 326 10.28 8.34 -5.98
N TYR A 327 10.72 8.11 -7.22
CA TYR A 327 9.91 7.54 -8.30
C TYR A 327 10.39 6.12 -8.58
N LYS A 328 9.47 5.19 -8.81
CA LYS A 328 9.79 3.79 -9.10
C LYS A 328 8.86 3.26 -10.18
N LEU A 329 9.45 2.64 -11.20
CA LEU A 329 8.75 1.85 -12.22
C LEU A 329 9.10 0.37 -12.04
N THR A 330 8.14 -0.50 -12.34
CA THR A 330 8.35 -1.96 -12.37
C THR A 330 8.28 -2.48 -13.79
N ASN A 331 8.93 -3.62 -14.03
CA ASN A 331 8.84 -4.35 -15.30
C ASN A 331 8.58 -5.83 -15.00
N THR A 332 7.30 -6.17 -14.87
CA THR A 332 6.79 -7.46 -14.36
C THR A 332 5.87 -8.17 -15.34
N SER A 333 5.36 -7.49 -16.37
CA SER A 333 4.25 -7.97 -17.19
C SER A 333 2.90 -8.04 -16.49
N GLY A 334 2.80 -7.51 -15.27
CA GLY A 334 1.56 -7.39 -14.53
C GLY A 334 1.03 -5.95 -14.53
N SER A 335 -0.13 -5.77 -13.90
CA SER A 335 -0.82 -4.48 -13.71
C SER A 335 0.01 -3.44 -12.94
N ASN A 336 1.01 -3.87 -12.16
CA ASN A 336 1.91 -2.94 -11.48
C ASN A 336 2.80 -2.13 -12.45
N ASP A 337 2.99 -2.60 -13.70
CA ASP A 337 3.75 -1.84 -14.70
C ASP A 337 2.99 -0.62 -15.22
N ASP A 338 1.66 -0.59 -15.05
CA ASP A 338 0.77 0.54 -15.34
C ASP A 338 0.80 1.62 -14.24
N LEU A 339 1.69 1.50 -13.25
CA LEU A 339 1.83 2.45 -12.15
C LEU A 339 3.14 3.23 -12.19
N ILE A 340 3.04 4.53 -11.92
CA ILE A 340 4.15 5.34 -11.44
C ILE A 340 4.06 5.36 -9.92
N HIS A 341 4.98 4.66 -9.24
CA HIS A 341 5.05 4.70 -7.78
C HIS A 341 5.79 5.96 -7.33
N VAL A 342 5.15 6.75 -6.48
CA VAL A 342 5.73 7.95 -5.87
C VAL A 342 5.79 7.74 -4.36
N SER A 343 6.92 8.01 -3.72
CA SER A 343 7.01 7.96 -2.26
C SER A 343 7.83 9.10 -1.72
N THR A 344 7.39 9.68 -0.62
CA THR A 344 8.08 10.74 0.10
C THR A 344 8.51 10.26 1.48
N ILE A 345 9.69 10.69 1.90
CA ILE A 345 10.18 10.56 3.28
C ILE A 345 10.21 11.97 3.85
N THR A 346 9.36 12.27 4.82
CA THR A 346 9.27 13.61 5.42
C THR A 346 9.97 13.65 6.77
N HIS A 347 10.63 14.77 7.05
CA HIS A 347 11.27 15.02 8.33
C HIS A 347 11.17 16.51 8.64
N LEU A 348 10.23 16.88 9.52
CA LEU A 348 9.91 18.27 9.83
C LEU A 348 10.52 18.75 11.15
N ASP A 349 11.30 17.93 11.85
CA ASP A 349 11.68 18.11 13.26
C ASP A 349 12.33 19.47 13.57
N THR A 350 13.03 20.06 12.59
CA THR A 350 13.70 21.36 12.70
C THR A 350 12.88 22.54 12.16
N ASN A 351 11.79 22.27 11.43
CA ASN A 351 10.90 23.27 10.89
C ASN A 351 9.95 23.81 11.97
N LYS A 352 9.41 25.00 11.74
CA LYS A 352 8.37 25.59 12.59
C LYS A 352 7.23 26.04 11.70
N ASP A 353 6.01 25.82 12.15
CA ASP A 353 4.80 26.37 11.53
C ASP A 353 4.73 26.07 10.03
N THR A 354 4.98 24.81 9.67
CA THR A 354 5.13 24.34 8.29
C THR A 354 4.21 23.14 8.05
N GLU A 355 3.47 23.18 6.95
CA GLU A 355 2.65 22.07 6.47
C GLU A 355 3.09 21.69 5.07
N LEU A 356 3.49 20.43 4.85
CA LEU A 356 4.03 19.94 3.58
C LEU A 356 2.94 19.24 2.76
N ALA A 357 2.98 19.46 1.45
CA ALA A 357 2.16 18.71 0.51
C ALA A 357 2.97 18.33 -0.75
N LEU A 358 2.58 17.21 -1.37
CA LEU A 358 2.98 16.80 -2.71
C LEU A 358 1.94 17.33 -3.70
N ARG A 359 2.35 18.25 -4.57
CA ARG A 359 1.52 18.77 -5.66
C ARG A 359 1.70 17.91 -6.91
N LEU A 360 0.60 17.50 -7.51
CA LEU A 360 0.53 16.78 -8.78
C LEU A 360 -0.09 17.71 -9.82
N SER A 361 0.69 18.05 -10.84
CA SER A 361 0.28 18.90 -11.95
C SER A 361 0.11 18.03 -13.19
N THR A 362 -1.07 18.05 -13.81
CA THR A 362 -1.40 17.17 -14.94
C THR A 362 -1.88 17.98 -16.16
N GLY A 363 -2.00 17.37 -17.34
CA GLY A 363 -2.67 17.95 -18.51
C GLY A 363 -4.20 17.95 -18.45
N ILE A 364 -4.78 17.17 -17.54
CA ILE A 364 -6.21 16.83 -17.49
C ILE A 364 -7.06 18.08 -17.24
N LYS A 365 -8.11 18.27 -18.05
CA LYS A 365 -9.05 19.39 -17.95
C LYS A 365 -10.18 19.08 -16.98
N ASN A 366 -9.86 19.02 -15.69
CA ASN A 366 -10.76 18.50 -14.65
C ASN A 366 -11.78 19.51 -14.09
N GLU A 367 -11.98 20.67 -14.70
CA GLU A 367 -13.02 21.66 -14.32
C GLU A 367 -13.03 22.10 -12.84
N ARG A 368 -11.87 22.02 -12.19
CA ARG A 368 -11.70 22.22 -10.74
C ARG A 368 -12.48 21.21 -9.89
N GLU A 369 -12.52 19.97 -10.37
CA GLU A 369 -13.20 18.86 -9.73
C GLU A 369 -12.23 17.73 -9.41
N ILE A 370 -12.49 17.08 -8.29
CA ILE A 370 -11.76 15.91 -7.82
C ILE A 370 -12.74 14.97 -7.13
N PHE A 371 -12.57 13.68 -7.35
CA PHE A 371 -13.32 12.65 -6.64
C PHE A 371 -12.46 12.13 -5.50
N THR A 372 -13.00 12.12 -4.29
CA THR A 372 -12.30 11.63 -3.10
C THR A 372 -13.07 10.48 -2.49
N ASP A 373 -12.37 9.48 -1.96
CA ASP A 373 -13.05 8.39 -1.29
C ASP A 373 -13.61 8.79 0.09
N LEU A 374 -14.64 8.07 0.53
CA LEU A 374 -15.12 8.07 1.90
C LEU A 374 -14.86 6.68 2.50
N ASN A 375 -13.85 6.62 3.37
CA ASN A 375 -13.46 5.43 4.13
C ASN A 375 -13.12 4.20 3.26
N GLY A 376 -12.59 4.41 2.05
CA GLY A 376 -12.31 3.37 1.07
C GLY A 376 -13.55 2.68 0.49
N PHE A 377 -14.74 3.26 0.69
CA PHE A 377 -16.01 2.61 0.35
C PHE A 377 -16.70 3.20 -0.90
N GLN A 378 -16.86 4.52 -0.95
CA GLN A 378 -17.53 5.20 -2.06
C GLN A 378 -16.72 6.43 -2.48
N MET A 379 -16.84 6.85 -3.74
CA MET A 379 -16.23 8.08 -4.23
C MET A 379 -17.27 9.17 -4.32
N ILE A 380 -16.91 10.37 -3.88
CA ILE A 380 -17.77 11.54 -3.94
C ILE A 380 -17.09 12.66 -4.71
N ARG A 381 -17.83 13.28 -5.61
CA ARG A 381 -17.39 14.43 -6.40
C ARG A 381 -17.25 15.67 -5.52
N ARG A 382 -16.10 16.32 -5.60
CA ARG A 382 -15.79 17.59 -4.95
C ARG A 382 -15.51 18.63 -6.01
N LYS A 383 -15.98 19.85 -5.79
CA LYS A 383 -15.72 21.00 -6.63
C LYS A 383 -15.12 22.11 -5.80
N THR A 384 -14.09 22.75 -6.33
CA THR A 384 -13.43 23.86 -5.65
C THR A 384 -14.20 25.15 -5.85
N TYR A 385 -14.53 25.83 -4.76
CA TYR A 385 -15.31 27.06 -4.76
C TYR A 385 -14.49 28.25 -4.25
N ASP A 386 -14.40 29.31 -5.07
CA ASP A 386 -13.68 30.54 -4.70
C ASP A 386 -14.38 31.34 -3.58
N LYS A 387 -15.69 31.10 -3.37
CA LYS A 387 -16.44 31.69 -2.24
C LYS A 387 -16.05 31.08 -0.88
N LEU A 388 -15.34 29.95 -0.88
CA LEU A 388 -14.82 29.31 0.33
C LEU A 388 -13.34 29.67 0.47
N PRO A 389 -12.84 29.80 1.72
CA PRO A 389 -11.40 29.94 1.93
C PRO A 389 -10.67 28.67 1.47
N LEU A 390 -9.33 28.74 1.31
CA LEU A 390 -8.51 27.63 0.80
C LEU A 390 -8.77 26.33 1.56
N GLN A 391 -8.71 26.38 2.89
CA GLN A 391 -8.96 25.23 3.77
C GLN A 391 -10.37 24.66 3.65
N GLY A 392 -11.34 25.45 3.18
CA GLY A 392 -12.71 24.97 2.90
C GLY A 392 -12.80 24.08 1.66
N ASN A 393 -11.72 23.94 0.90
CA ASN A 393 -11.62 23.08 -0.28
C ASN A 393 -10.67 21.88 -0.08
N VAL A 394 -10.24 21.61 1.17
CA VAL A 394 -9.45 20.44 1.54
C VAL A 394 -10.38 19.33 2.03
N TYR A 395 -10.20 18.13 1.51
CA TYR A 395 -11.03 16.97 1.81
C TYR A 395 -10.17 15.78 2.28
N PRO A 396 -10.73 14.84 3.07
CA PRO A 396 -10.05 13.59 3.33
C PRO A 396 -9.87 12.76 2.05
N MET A 397 -8.71 12.12 1.93
CA MET A 397 -8.40 11.03 1.01
C MET A 397 -7.89 9.84 1.82
N PRO A 398 -8.79 9.01 2.39
CA PRO A 398 -8.38 7.85 3.16
C PRO A 398 -7.59 6.81 2.36
N THR A 399 -7.94 6.56 1.09
CA THR A 399 -7.31 5.53 0.26
C THR A 399 -7.08 5.95 -1.20
N MET A 400 -7.95 6.79 -1.76
CA MET A 400 -7.92 7.11 -3.18
C MET A 400 -8.58 8.45 -3.51
N ALA A 401 -8.00 9.18 -4.45
CA ALA A 401 -8.67 10.25 -5.16
C ALA A 401 -8.42 10.12 -6.66
N TYR A 402 -9.25 10.73 -7.50
CA TYR A 402 -8.96 10.85 -8.92
C TYR A 402 -9.47 12.17 -9.51
N ILE A 403 -8.82 12.59 -10.59
CA ILE A 403 -9.27 13.67 -11.47
C ILE A 403 -9.42 13.09 -12.87
N GLU A 404 -10.33 13.64 -13.66
CA GLU A 404 -10.59 13.16 -15.01
C GLU A 404 -11.11 14.27 -15.92
N ASP A 405 -10.94 14.05 -17.22
CA ASP A 405 -11.66 14.74 -18.28
C ASP A 405 -12.31 13.70 -19.20
N ASP A 406 -12.72 14.10 -20.41
CA ASP A 406 -13.40 13.21 -21.35
C ASP A 406 -12.48 12.13 -21.97
N TYR A 407 -11.15 12.24 -21.80
CA TYR A 407 -10.17 11.37 -22.45
C TYR A 407 -9.29 10.61 -21.46
N MET A 408 -8.97 11.20 -20.32
CA MET A 408 -7.99 10.64 -19.38
C MET A 408 -8.46 10.77 -17.94
N ARG A 409 -8.18 9.74 -17.15
CA ARG A 409 -8.28 9.74 -15.69
C ARG A 409 -6.90 9.56 -15.08
N LEU A 410 -6.61 10.34 -14.04
CA LEU A 410 -5.46 10.11 -13.15
C LEU A 410 -6.00 9.70 -11.78
N ASN A 411 -5.69 8.47 -11.38
CA ASN A 411 -5.99 7.95 -10.05
C ASN A 411 -4.76 8.08 -9.14
N ILE A 412 -5.01 8.50 -7.91
CA ILE A 412 -4.02 8.66 -6.84
C ILE A 412 -4.44 7.72 -5.73
N MET A 413 -3.72 6.61 -5.56
CA MET A 413 -3.95 5.68 -4.45
C MET A 413 -2.92 5.93 -3.36
N ALA A 414 -3.33 5.96 -2.10
CA ALA A 414 -2.47 6.21 -0.96
C ALA A 414 -2.43 5.01 -0.01
N GLY A 415 -1.24 4.74 0.56
CA GLY A 415 -1.05 3.71 1.58
C GLY A 415 -1.45 4.17 2.99
N GLN A 416 -1.86 5.44 3.12
CA GLN A 416 -2.20 6.09 4.36
C GLN A 416 -3.28 7.16 4.10
N PRO A 417 -4.16 7.47 5.08
CA PRO A 417 -5.09 8.56 4.95
C PRO A 417 -4.35 9.91 4.90
N SER A 418 -4.79 10.80 4.02
CA SER A 418 -4.18 12.12 3.84
C SER A 418 -5.25 13.19 3.56
N GLY A 419 -4.90 14.46 3.70
CA GLY A 419 -5.69 15.56 3.14
C GLY A 419 -5.42 15.70 1.65
N VAL A 420 -6.44 16.02 0.85
CA VAL A 420 -6.30 16.31 -0.58
C VAL A 420 -7.09 17.55 -0.97
N ALA A 421 -6.56 18.33 -1.91
CA ALA A 421 -7.27 19.48 -2.45
C ALA A 421 -7.02 19.63 -3.95
N CYS A 422 -7.99 20.24 -4.63
CA CYS A 422 -7.92 20.59 -6.05
C CYS A 422 -7.85 22.12 -6.16
N LEU A 423 -6.65 22.68 -6.15
CA LEU A 423 -6.44 24.14 -6.01
C LEU A 423 -5.97 24.77 -7.31
N LYS A 424 -6.27 26.06 -7.51
CA LYS A 424 -5.71 26.81 -8.64
C LYS A 424 -4.20 26.96 -8.45
N THR A 425 -3.46 26.94 -9.55
CA THR A 425 -2.09 27.45 -9.57
C THR A 425 -2.12 28.97 -9.39
N GLY A 426 -1.42 29.46 -8.38
CA GLY A 426 -1.27 30.90 -8.14
C GLY A 426 -0.46 31.59 -9.24
N LYS A 427 -0.46 32.94 -9.26
CA LYS A 427 0.36 33.73 -10.22
C LYS A 427 1.86 33.38 -10.17
N SER A 428 2.35 32.92 -9.02
CA SER A 428 3.73 32.51 -8.78
C SER A 428 4.07 31.13 -9.37
N SER A 429 3.07 30.30 -9.68
CA SER A 429 3.23 28.98 -10.29
C SER A 429 3.52 29.03 -11.79
N MET A 430 3.37 30.21 -12.40
CA MET A 430 3.67 30.45 -13.81
C MET A 430 5.17 30.40 -14.12
N CYS A 431 6.05 30.49 -13.12
CA CYS A 431 7.50 30.51 -13.38
C CYS A 431 8.09 29.14 -13.77
N CYS A 432 7.48 28.03 -13.32
CA CYS A 432 7.99 26.68 -13.59
C CYS A 432 7.31 26.01 -14.78
N ILE A 433 6.07 26.40 -15.10
CA ILE A 433 5.28 25.82 -16.21
C ILE A 433 5.78 26.33 -17.57
N PHE A 434 6.41 27.51 -17.62
CA PHE A 434 6.76 28.19 -18.89
C PHE A 434 8.25 28.17 -19.28
N ALA A 435 9.12 27.44 -18.58
CA ALA A 435 10.55 27.43 -18.94
C ALA A 435 10.89 26.53 -20.14
N PHE A 436 9.96 25.69 -20.64
CA PHE A 436 10.22 24.76 -21.73
C PHE A 436 8.99 24.55 -22.65
N GLU A 437 8.49 25.60 -23.28
CA GLU A 437 7.83 25.50 -24.60
C GLU A 437 7.65 26.90 -25.20
N VAL A 438 8.55 27.25 -26.13
CA VAL A 438 8.28 28.23 -27.17
C VAL A 438 7.65 27.44 -28.30
N ILE A 439 6.32 27.50 -28.45
CA ILE A 439 5.56 27.39 -29.71
C ILE A 439 4.17 27.97 -29.42
N ASP A 440 3.74 28.89 -30.30
CA ASP A 440 2.48 29.62 -30.26
C ASP A 440 1.24 28.73 -30.05
N ALA A 441 0.48 28.99 -29.00
CA ALA A 441 -0.92 28.56 -28.87
C ALA A 441 -1.79 29.74 -28.41
N PRO A 442 -2.83 30.13 -29.15
CA PRO A 442 -3.78 31.12 -28.71
C PRO A 442 -4.86 30.43 -27.85
N GLU A 443 -5.05 30.83 -26.58
CA GLU A 443 -6.36 30.83 -25.89
C GLU A 443 -6.23 31.21 -24.39
N GLN A 444 -6.40 32.49 -24.07
CA GLN A 444 -6.34 33.03 -22.70
C GLN A 444 -7.57 32.71 -21.81
N ASN A 445 -8.54 31.91 -22.25
CA ASN A 445 -9.77 31.62 -21.48
C ASN A 445 -9.89 30.18 -20.94
N HIS A 446 -9.12 29.22 -21.45
CA HIS A 446 -9.27 27.81 -21.03
C HIS A 446 -8.44 27.42 -19.79
N GLU A 447 -7.44 28.22 -19.38
CA GLU A 447 -6.60 27.94 -18.20
C GLU A 447 -7.31 28.22 -16.85
N LEU A 448 -8.39 29.00 -16.84
CA LEU A 448 -9.11 29.42 -15.62
C LEU A 448 -9.89 28.29 -14.93
N ASN A 449 -10.17 27.19 -15.64
CA ASN A 449 -11.02 26.09 -15.17
C ASN A 449 -10.24 24.81 -14.80
N LYS A 450 -8.91 24.88 -14.65
CA LYS A 450 -8.09 23.74 -14.25
C LYS A 450 -7.62 23.88 -12.80
N CYS A 451 -7.42 22.77 -12.12
CA CYS A 451 -6.74 22.76 -10.82
C CYS A 451 -5.57 21.78 -10.82
N VAL A 452 -4.65 21.96 -9.88
CA VAL A 452 -3.62 21.00 -9.50
C VAL A 452 -4.03 20.29 -8.22
N VAL A 453 -3.54 19.05 -8.03
CA VAL A 453 -3.90 18.23 -6.88
C VAL A 453 -2.82 18.33 -5.81
N ASP A 454 -3.16 18.83 -4.64
CA ASP A 454 -2.27 18.86 -3.48
C ASP A 454 -2.63 17.72 -2.53
N VAL A 455 -1.66 16.83 -2.25
CA VAL A 455 -1.80 15.76 -1.25
C VAL A 455 -0.93 16.11 -0.04
N PHE A 456 -1.55 16.35 1.10
CA PHE A 456 -0.87 16.73 2.35
C PHE A 456 -0.07 15.55 2.91
N LEU A 457 1.16 15.81 3.33
CA LEU A 457 2.11 14.81 3.78
C LEU A 457 2.32 14.81 5.29
N ASP A 458 2.65 15.97 5.86
CA ASP A 458 2.97 16.13 7.28
C ASP A 458 2.84 17.60 7.69
N ARG A 459 2.68 17.88 8.98
CA ARG A 459 2.56 19.24 9.51
C ARG A 459 3.17 19.39 10.89
N ARG A 460 3.87 20.50 11.12
CA ARG A 460 4.50 20.84 12.39
C ARG A 460 4.12 22.26 12.80
N LEU A 461 3.49 22.38 13.96
CA LEU A 461 2.77 23.59 14.36
C LEU A 461 3.08 23.89 15.82
N THR A 462 3.59 25.08 16.10
CA THR A 462 4.11 25.44 17.44
C THR A 462 3.04 25.84 18.44
N ARG A 463 1.79 26.06 17.98
CA ARG A 463 0.70 26.63 18.79
C ARG A 463 -0.54 25.73 18.80
N ASP A 464 -1.32 25.84 19.88
CA ASP A 464 -2.62 25.17 20.06
C ASP A 464 -3.75 25.94 19.38
N ASP A 465 -4.59 25.28 18.60
CA ASP A 465 -5.67 25.94 17.83
C ASP A 465 -6.95 26.25 18.64
N GLY A 466 -6.88 26.20 19.98
CA GLY A 466 -7.98 26.58 20.85
C GLY A 466 -9.16 25.62 20.79
N ARG A 467 -8.94 24.35 20.44
CA ARG A 467 -9.97 23.29 20.43
C ARG A 467 -9.91 22.35 21.63
N GLY A 468 -9.09 22.66 22.63
CA GLY A 468 -9.06 21.99 23.92
C GLY A 468 -7.93 20.98 24.10
N LEU A 469 -7.10 20.76 23.09
CA LEU A 469 -5.92 19.89 23.17
C LEU A 469 -4.88 20.48 24.15
N GLY A 470 -4.64 21.79 24.05
CA GLY A 470 -3.71 22.53 24.90
C GLY A 470 -2.25 22.37 24.50
N GLN A 471 -1.97 21.96 23.25
CA GLN A 471 -0.61 21.88 22.70
C GLN A 471 -0.61 22.02 21.16
N GLY A 472 0.53 22.44 20.60
CA GLY A 472 0.81 22.31 19.17
C GLY A 472 1.20 20.88 18.78
N ILE A 473 1.57 20.70 17.50
CA ILE A 473 2.08 19.45 16.94
C ILE A 473 3.59 19.58 16.78
N LEU A 474 4.34 19.00 17.73
CA LEU A 474 5.80 19.05 17.78
C LEU A 474 6.46 17.67 17.91
N ASP A 475 5.68 16.61 17.84
CA ASP A 475 6.04 15.20 18.00
C ASP A 475 6.22 14.48 16.65
N ASN A 476 6.47 15.24 15.57
CA ASN A 476 6.76 14.70 14.23
C ASN A 476 7.91 13.68 14.27
N ARG A 477 7.83 12.71 13.36
CA ARG A 477 8.81 11.63 13.20
C ARG A 477 9.01 11.38 11.71
N GLU A 478 10.06 10.65 11.35
CA GLU A 478 10.24 10.22 9.98
C GLU A 478 9.07 9.33 9.53
N VAL A 479 8.33 9.79 8.52
CA VAL A 479 7.19 9.06 7.94
C VAL A 479 7.45 8.84 6.45
N ILE A 480 7.07 7.66 5.96
CA ILE A 480 7.04 7.37 4.54
C ILE A 480 5.60 7.46 4.05
N SER A 481 5.31 8.45 3.22
CA SER A 481 4.05 8.49 2.47
C SER A 481 4.26 7.82 1.12
N THR A 482 3.33 6.94 0.75
CA THR A 482 3.44 6.15 -0.49
C THR A 482 2.18 6.30 -1.34
N PHE A 483 2.40 6.54 -2.63
CA PHE A 483 1.37 6.77 -3.63
C PHE A 483 1.60 5.90 -4.86
N LYS A 484 0.51 5.40 -5.45
CA LYS A 484 0.48 4.75 -6.76
C LYS A 484 -0.32 5.64 -7.70
N ILE A 485 0.30 6.11 -8.77
CA ILE A 485 -0.32 6.96 -9.79
C ILE A 485 -0.66 6.08 -11.00
N LEU A 486 -1.94 6.03 -11.36
CA LEU A 486 -2.46 5.26 -12.50
C LEU A 486 -3.12 6.21 -13.49
N PHE A 487 -2.68 6.16 -14.74
CA PHE A 487 -3.32 6.84 -15.86
C PHE A 487 -4.21 5.87 -16.62
N GLU A 488 -5.45 6.27 -16.87
CA GLU A 488 -6.42 5.45 -17.62
C GLU A 488 -7.00 6.27 -18.76
N SER A 489 -7.06 5.67 -19.94
CA SER A 489 -7.80 6.24 -21.07
C SER A 489 -9.30 6.05 -20.83
N ARG A 490 -10.10 7.02 -21.27
CA ARG A 490 -11.55 7.01 -21.16
C ARG A 490 -12.18 7.06 -22.54
N HIS A 491 -13.22 6.26 -22.71
CA HIS A 491 -14.05 6.24 -23.93
C HIS A 491 -15.50 6.69 -23.70
N LYS A 492 -15.81 7.12 -22.47
CA LYS A 492 -17.12 7.62 -22.08
C LYS A 492 -17.00 9.08 -21.63
N ILE A 493 -17.90 9.91 -22.15
CA ILE A 493 -18.06 11.30 -21.72
C ILE A 493 -18.41 11.29 -20.22
N ALA A 494 -17.73 12.12 -19.43
CA ALA A 494 -18.00 12.21 -17.99
C ALA A 494 -19.45 12.64 -17.76
N ASP A 495 -20.24 11.90 -16.98
CA ASP A 495 -21.54 12.38 -16.51
C ASP A 495 -21.30 13.46 -15.45
N ARG A 496 -21.32 14.71 -15.89
CA ARG A 496 -21.11 15.89 -15.04
C ARG A 496 -22.33 16.24 -14.17
N SER A 497 -23.40 15.44 -14.20
CA SER A 497 -24.52 15.58 -13.26
C SER A 497 -24.38 14.67 -12.04
N ALA A 498 -23.60 13.58 -12.14
CA ALA A 498 -23.41 12.62 -11.07
C ALA A 498 -22.64 13.23 -9.88
N GLN A 499 -23.14 12.98 -8.67
CA GLN A 499 -22.47 13.35 -7.42
C GLN A 499 -21.53 12.25 -6.91
N THR A 500 -21.78 11.01 -7.31
CA THR A 500 -21.00 9.83 -6.95
C THR A 500 -20.09 9.47 -8.11
N GLY A 501 -18.84 9.14 -7.80
CA GLY A 501 -17.87 8.63 -8.76
C GLY A 501 -17.67 7.12 -8.62
N TYR A 502 -17.10 6.49 -9.64
CA TYR A 502 -16.73 5.07 -9.60
C TYR A 502 -15.34 4.88 -10.20
N PRO A 503 -14.37 4.34 -9.44
CA PRO A 503 -13.10 3.90 -10.01
C PRO A 503 -13.33 2.73 -10.98
N THR A 504 -12.40 2.50 -11.90
CA THR A 504 -12.38 1.27 -12.69
C THR A 504 -12.11 0.07 -11.79
N LEU A 505 -12.40 -1.14 -12.27
CA LEU A 505 -12.10 -2.34 -11.51
C LEU A 505 -10.59 -2.55 -11.33
N LEU A 506 -9.76 -2.14 -12.30
CA LEU A 506 -8.31 -2.11 -12.18
C LEU A 506 -7.85 -1.22 -11.02
N ALA A 507 -8.42 -0.01 -10.90
CA ALA A 507 -8.09 0.91 -9.83
C ALA A 507 -8.46 0.35 -8.44
N HIS A 508 -9.64 -0.28 -8.31
CA HIS A 508 -10.04 -0.98 -7.08
C HIS A 508 -9.06 -2.09 -6.71
N GLN A 509 -8.68 -2.94 -7.66
CA GLN A 509 -7.76 -4.06 -7.40
C GLN A 509 -6.36 -3.60 -6.98
N LEU A 510 -5.78 -2.63 -7.71
CA LEU A 510 -4.47 -2.08 -7.39
C LEU A 510 -4.45 -1.37 -6.02
N SER A 511 -5.59 -0.80 -5.60
CA SER A 511 -5.78 -0.23 -4.26
C SER A 511 -5.86 -1.32 -3.19
N ILE A 512 -6.63 -2.39 -3.41
CA ILE A 512 -6.68 -3.54 -2.48
C ILE A 512 -5.31 -4.20 -2.34
N GLU A 513 -4.58 -4.45 -3.43
CA GLU A 513 -3.22 -4.99 -3.38
C GLU A 513 -2.27 -4.11 -2.55
N PHE A 514 -2.47 -2.80 -2.60
CA PHE A 514 -1.67 -1.83 -1.86
C PHE A 514 -1.97 -1.85 -0.36
N LEU A 515 -3.25 -1.88 0.01
CA LEU A 515 -3.71 -1.87 1.41
C LEU A 515 -3.53 -3.23 2.11
N TYR A 516 -3.50 -4.32 1.33
CA TYR A 516 -3.35 -5.69 1.81
C TYR A 516 -2.09 -6.33 1.23
N PRO A 517 -0.88 -5.97 1.72
CA PRO A 517 0.38 -6.46 1.15
C PRO A 517 0.59 -7.95 1.40
N LEU A 518 1.44 -8.57 0.58
CA LEU A 518 1.93 -9.93 0.78
C LEU A 518 2.68 -10.09 2.11
N HIS A 519 2.54 -11.25 2.74
CA HIS A 519 3.24 -11.56 3.99
C HIS A 519 4.31 -12.64 3.75
N ILE A 520 5.56 -12.35 4.11
CA ILE A 520 6.70 -13.24 3.89
C ILE A 520 7.10 -13.90 5.21
N PHE A 521 7.20 -15.23 5.20
CA PHE A 521 7.68 -16.05 6.30
C PHE A 521 9.00 -16.73 5.95
N ASN A 522 10.02 -16.50 6.76
CA ASN A 522 11.25 -17.27 6.75
C ASN A 522 11.00 -18.63 7.41
N SER A 523 11.29 -19.71 6.69
CA SER A 523 11.13 -21.08 7.20
C SER A 523 12.41 -21.55 7.88
N LEU A 524 12.27 -22.07 9.10
CA LEU A 524 13.34 -22.80 9.80
C LEU A 524 13.32 -24.31 9.47
N ALA A 525 12.29 -24.79 8.79
CA ALA A 525 12.22 -26.16 8.33
C ALA A 525 13.12 -26.36 7.11
N SER A 526 13.84 -27.49 7.07
CA SER A 526 14.70 -27.89 5.95
C SER A 526 13.94 -28.65 4.85
N LYS A 527 12.71 -29.10 5.13
CA LYS A 527 11.88 -29.88 4.21
C LYS A 527 10.66 -29.08 3.78
N ILE A 528 10.39 -29.11 2.47
CA ILE A 528 9.18 -28.56 1.86
C ILE A 528 8.11 -29.65 1.84
N PHE A 529 6.91 -29.33 2.32
CA PHE A 529 5.75 -30.24 2.33
C PHE A 529 4.68 -29.84 1.34
N PHE A 530 4.49 -28.54 1.17
CA PHE A 530 3.61 -27.95 0.18
C PHE A 530 4.41 -26.93 -0.61
N ASN A 531 4.32 -27.02 -1.93
CA ASN A 531 4.82 -25.96 -2.79
C ASN A 531 3.82 -24.80 -2.78
N GLU A 532 2.53 -25.11 -2.96
CA GLU A 532 1.47 -24.12 -2.80
C GLU A 532 0.28 -24.71 -2.03
N LEU A 533 -0.11 -24.04 -0.95
CA LEU A 533 -1.27 -24.38 -0.14
C LEU A 533 -2.37 -23.34 -0.35
N LYS A 534 -3.49 -23.77 -0.92
CA LYS A 534 -4.71 -22.95 -1.06
C LYS A 534 -5.50 -23.02 0.26
N LEU A 535 -5.86 -21.85 0.81
CA LEU A 535 -6.63 -21.77 2.06
C LEU A 535 -8.10 -22.12 1.88
N PHE A 536 -8.61 -21.89 0.66
CA PHE A 536 -9.98 -22.21 0.28
C PHE A 536 -10.03 -23.30 -0.81
N PRO A 537 -11.18 -23.98 -1.02
CA PRO A 537 -11.31 -24.99 -2.07
C PRO A 537 -11.18 -24.45 -3.50
N LYS A 538 -11.77 -23.28 -3.81
CA LYS A 538 -11.80 -22.72 -5.17
C LYS A 538 -11.41 -21.22 -5.19
N PRO A 539 -10.24 -20.82 -4.64
CA PRO A 539 -9.87 -19.41 -4.51
C PRO A 539 -9.66 -18.72 -5.85
N SER A 540 -9.23 -19.45 -6.88
CA SER A 540 -8.99 -18.91 -8.23
C SER A 540 -10.27 -18.56 -8.99
N LEU A 541 -11.44 -18.96 -8.50
CA LEU A 541 -12.75 -18.61 -9.06
C LEU A 541 -13.35 -17.37 -8.37
N PHE A 542 -12.59 -16.70 -7.51
CA PHE A 542 -13.11 -15.56 -6.80
C PHE A 542 -13.38 -14.40 -7.78
N PRO A 543 -14.60 -13.84 -7.81
CA PRO A 543 -14.96 -12.83 -8.79
C PRO A 543 -14.21 -11.52 -8.54
N SER A 544 -13.78 -10.88 -9.63
CA SER A 544 -12.94 -9.69 -9.60
C SER A 544 -13.64 -8.46 -9.01
N ASP A 545 -14.98 -8.39 -9.05
CA ASP A 545 -15.80 -7.32 -8.48
C ASP A 545 -16.22 -7.56 -7.02
N TYR A 546 -15.76 -8.66 -6.40
CA TYR A 546 -15.99 -8.96 -4.99
C TYR A 546 -14.72 -8.75 -4.18
N HIS A 547 -14.90 -8.48 -2.89
CA HIS A 547 -13.82 -8.43 -1.92
C HIS A 547 -14.25 -9.10 -0.61
N LEU A 548 -13.45 -10.06 -0.14
CA LEU A 548 -13.59 -10.60 1.21
C LEU A 548 -13.04 -9.60 2.22
N VAL A 549 -13.93 -8.74 2.71
CA VAL A 549 -13.64 -7.73 3.74
C VAL A 549 -13.09 -8.40 4.99
N ASN A 550 -13.67 -9.54 5.40
CA ASN A 550 -13.15 -10.32 6.52
C ASN A 550 -13.71 -11.76 6.56
N LEU A 551 -12.90 -12.68 7.10
CA LEU A 551 -13.33 -14.00 7.54
C LEU A 551 -12.95 -14.18 9.00
N ARG A 552 -13.94 -14.12 9.89
CA ARG A 552 -13.71 -13.97 11.33
C ARG A 552 -14.37 -15.07 12.14
N THR A 553 -13.58 -15.86 12.86
CA THR A 553 -14.08 -16.77 13.89
C THR A 553 -14.72 -16.00 15.05
N LEU A 554 -15.92 -16.42 15.46
CA LEU A 554 -16.70 -15.79 16.54
C LEU A 554 -16.30 -16.35 17.90
N SER A 555 -16.54 -15.58 18.96
CA SER A 555 -16.22 -16.02 20.33
C SER A 555 -17.29 -16.95 20.89
N ASN A 556 -16.87 -17.94 21.69
CA ASN A 556 -17.75 -18.82 22.46
C ASN A 556 -17.97 -18.33 23.91
N ASN A 557 -17.39 -17.19 24.30
CA ASN A 557 -17.27 -16.83 25.72
C ASN A 557 -18.42 -15.96 26.25
N ASN A 558 -18.72 -16.17 27.53
CA ASN A 558 -19.29 -15.17 28.44
C ASN A 558 -18.19 -14.15 28.80
N TYR A 559 -18.51 -12.86 28.81
CA TYR A 559 -17.58 -11.71 28.86
C TYR A 559 -16.60 -11.62 30.06
N ASN A 560 -16.57 -12.60 30.97
CA ASN A 560 -15.90 -12.51 32.28
C ASN A 560 -14.59 -13.32 32.44
N THR A 561 -14.06 -13.96 31.39
CA THR A 561 -12.79 -14.72 31.48
C THR A 561 -11.63 -14.02 30.77
N VAL A 562 -10.43 -14.07 31.35
CA VAL A 562 -9.20 -13.51 30.78
C VAL A 562 -8.79 -14.23 29.48
N GLN A 563 -9.05 -15.54 29.39
CA GLN A 563 -8.79 -16.34 28.19
C GLN A 563 -10.03 -16.38 27.29
N HIS A 564 -9.87 -16.02 26.02
CA HIS A 564 -10.92 -16.04 25.01
C HIS A 564 -10.90 -17.34 24.22
N ARG A 565 -12.07 -18.00 24.04
CA ARG A 565 -12.18 -19.22 23.23
C ARG A 565 -12.89 -18.97 21.90
N PRO A 566 -12.37 -19.53 20.79
CA PRO A 566 -13.07 -19.51 19.51
C PRO A 566 -14.30 -20.44 19.55
N SER A 567 -15.35 -20.05 18.83
CA SER A 567 -16.54 -20.86 18.60
C SER A 567 -16.45 -21.58 17.24
N LYS A 568 -17.41 -22.49 16.99
CA LYS A 568 -17.60 -23.13 15.68
C LYS A 568 -18.21 -22.20 14.63
N SER A 569 -18.57 -20.97 14.99
CA SER A 569 -19.17 -20.01 14.06
C SER A 569 -18.12 -19.08 13.47
N ILE A 570 -18.23 -18.81 12.17
CA ILE A 570 -17.40 -17.89 11.41
C ILE A 570 -18.31 -16.86 10.74
N ALA A 571 -17.89 -15.60 10.74
CA ALA A 571 -18.49 -14.54 9.93
C ALA A 571 -17.73 -14.40 8.62
N LEU A 572 -18.44 -14.56 7.51
CA LEU A 572 -18.01 -14.26 6.15
C LEU A 572 -18.59 -12.90 5.76
N ILE A 573 -17.73 -11.89 5.57
CA ILE A 573 -18.13 -10.52 5.24
C ILE A 573 -17.64 -10.21 3.83
N LEU A 574 -18.58 -9.98 2.92
CA LEU A 574 -18.30 -9.73 1.51
C LEU A 574 -18.78 -8.35 1.12
N ARG A 575 -17.99 -7.69 0.28
CA ARG A 575 -18.36 -6.46 -0.43
C ARG A 575 -18.38 -6.75 -1.92
N ARG A 576 -19.30 -6.12 -2.63
CA ARG A 576 -19.25 -6.03 -4.10
C ARG A 576 -19.00 -4.59 -4.52
N PHE A 577 -18.00 -4.35 -5.35
CA PHE A 577 -17.65 -3.02 -5.81
C PHE A 577 -18.69 -2.49 -6.80
N ALA A 578 -19.00 -1.21 -6.71
CA ALA A 578 -19.48 -0.47 -7.87
C ALA A 578 -18.26 0.15 -8.58
N TYR A 579 -18.22 0.04 -9.90
CA TYR A 579 -17.08 0.43 -10.71
C TYR A 579 -17.55 1.05 -12.02
N ASP A 580 -16.70 1.89 -12.61
CA ASP A 580 -16.93 2.44 -13.94
C ASP A 580 -16.55 1.39 -14.98
N CYS A 581 -17.57 0.83 -15.65
CA CYS A 581 -17.39 -0.22 -16.65
C CYS A 581 -16.72 0.38 -17.90
N ASP A 582 -15.58 -0.17 -18.29
CA ASP A 582 -14.88 0.19 -19.51
C ASP A 582 -14.41 -1.10 -20.18
N GLU A 583 -14.86 -1.34 -21.42
CA GLU A 583 -14.62 -2.59 -22.13
C GLU A 583 -13.14 -2.92 -22.31
N ASN A 584 -12.24 -1.93 -22.25
CA ASN A 584 -10.79 -2.18 -22.34
C ASN A 584 -10.23 -2.81 -21.06
N TYR A 585 -10.81 -2.48 -19.91
CA TYR A 585 -10.38 -2.98 -18.61
C TYR A 585 -11.20 -4.20 -18.19
N ASP A 586 -12.51 -4.21 -18.47
CA ASP A 586 -13.45 -5.25 -18.02
C ASP A 586 -13.11 -6.65 -18.58
N LYS A 587 -12.55 -6.74 -19.78
CA LYS A 587 -12.14 -8.02 -20.41
C LYS A 587 -11.02 -8.74 -19.64
N LEU A 588 -10.33 -8.06 -18.73
CA LEU A 588 -9.26 -8.63 -17.91
C LEU A 588 -9.80 -9.38 -16.69
N PHE A 589 -11.12 -9.33 -16.44
CA PHE A 589 -11.70 -9.70 -15.15
C PHE A 589 -12.72 -10.84 -15.23
N HIS A 590 -12.87 -11.53 -14.10
CA HIS A 590 -13.77 -12.67 -13.95
C HIS A 590 -15.01 -12.26 -13.14
N PHE A 591 -16.22 -12.54 -13.64
CA PHE A 591 -17.47 -12.01 -13.09
C PHE A 591 -18.50 -13.08 -12.68
N GLU A 592 -18.06 -14.29 -12.30
CA GLU A 592 -19.00 -15.30 -11.80
C GLU A 592 -19.64 -14.89 -10.46
N GLN A 593 -20.83 -15.40 -10.17
CA GLN A 593 -21.43 -15.15 -8.85
C GLN A 593 -20.84 -16.12 -7.82
N PRO A 594 -20.33 -15.65 -6.68
CA PRO A 594 -19.68 -16.54 -5.73
C PRO A 594 -20.69 -17.44 -5.03
N ILE A 595 -20.23 -18.63 -4.61
CA ILE A 595 -21.01 -19.60 -3.84
C ILE A 595 -20.25 -20.01 -2.57
N PHE A 596 -20.94 -20.54 -1.57
CA PHE A 596 -20.30 -20.93 -0.30
C PHE A 596 -19.17 -21.96 -0.46
N GLU A 597 -19.28 -22.84 -1.46
CA GLU A 597 -18.23 -23.82 -1.81
C GLU A 597 -16.89 -23.21 -2.18
N TYR A 598 -16.86 -21.93 -2.54
CA TYR A 598 -15.60 -21.24 -2.80
C TYR A 598 -14.76 -21.14 -1.53
N PHE A 599 -15.38 -21.11 -0.34
CA PHE A 599 -14.72 -20.96 0.96
C PHE A 599 -14.67 -22.26 1.77
N PHE A 600 -15.78 -22.99 1.84
CA PHE A 600 -15.91 -24.23 2.62
C PHE A 600 -16.76 -25.23 1.86
N GLN A 601 -16.39 -26.52 1.93
CA GLN A 601 -17.18 -27.57 1.31
C GLN A 601 -18.55 -27.69 2.02
N VAL A 602 -19.61 -28.06 1.28
CA VAL A 602 -20.98 -28.16 1.84
C VAL A 602 -21.04 -29.06 3.07
N ASN A 603 -20.31 -30.18 3.06
CA ASN A 603 -20.22 -31.13 4.17
C ASN A 603 -19.45 -30.61 5.40
N GLN A 604 -18.91 -29.38 5.35
CA GLN A 604 -18.23 -28.72 6.47
C GLN A 604 -19.14 -27.71 7.19
N ILE A 605 -20.29 -27.37 6.60
CA ILE A 605 -21.19 -26.32 7.10
C ILE A 605 -22.46 -26.95 7.68
N GLU A 606 -22.71 -26.70 8.96
CA GLU A 606 -23.92 -27.12 9.68
C GLU A 606 -25.10 -26.19 9.36
N SER A 607 -24.86 -24.88 9.31
CA SER A 607 -25.91 -23.90 8.99
C SER A 607 -25.34 -22.57 8.50
N ILE A 608 -26.17 -21.85 7.73
CA ILE A 608 -25.86 -20.55 7.14
C ILE A 608 -26.98 -19.58 7.50
N GLU A 609 -26.60 -18.42 8.06
CA GLU A 609 -27.53 -17.34 8.37
C GLU A 609 -27.00 -16.03 7.78
N GLN A 610 -27.80 -15.32 6.98
CA GLN A 610 -27.51 -13.92 6.67
C GLN A 610 -27.85 -13.07 7.90
N THR A 611 -27.00 -12.08 8.19
CA THR A 611 -27.09 -11.27 9.41
C THR A 611 -26.88 -9.78 9.10
N SER A 612 -27.13 -8.93 10.10
CA SER A 612 -26.58 -7.57 10.13
C SER A 612 -25.05 -7.58 10.13
N LEU A 613 -24.39 -6.50 9.70
CA LEU A 613 -22.92 -6.39 9.69
C LEU A 613 -22.26 -6.69 11.06
N SER A 614 -22.92 -6.31 12.15
CA SER A 614 -22.47 -6.55 13.53
C SER A 614 -22.81 -7.94 14.09
N LEU A 615 -23.42 -8.81 13.28
CA LEU A 615 -23.88 -10.16 13.64
C LEU A 615 -24.96 -10.19 14.74
N ARG A 616 -25.51 -9.04 15.15
CA ARG A 616 -26.50 -8.93 16.23
C ARG A 616 -27.90 -9.36 15.82
N TYR A 617 -28.27 -9.13 14.56
CA TYR A 617 -29.60 -9.46 14.05
C TYR A 617 -29.49 -10.51 12.94
N ARG A 618 -30.33 -11.54 13.04
CA ARG A 618 -30.50 -12.54 11.98
C ARG A 618 -31.52 -12.02 10.98
N LYS A 619 -31.19 -12.11 9.68
CA LYS A 619 -32.10 -11.73 8.59
C LYS A 619 -32.84 -12.96 8.07
N GLN A 620 -32.09 -13.93 7.55
CA GLN A 620 -32.66 -15.15 6.96
C GLN A 620 -31.70 -16.32 7.07
N LYS A 621 -32.26 -17.54 7.15
CA LYS A 621 -31.50 -18.80 7.06
C LYS A 621 -31.38 -19.20 5.59
N LEU A 622 -30.22 -19.69 5.19
CA LEU A 622 -29.92 -20.07 3.81
C LEU A 622 -29.57 -21.54 3.70
N ASN A 623 -29.84 -22.12 2.52
CA ASN A 623 -29.37 -23.46 2.16
C ASN A 623 -27.90 -23.42 1.74
N SER A 624 -27.20 -24.54 1.88
CA SER A 624 -25.77 -24.64 1.54
C SER A 624 -25.46 -24.45 0.04
N THR A 625 -26.44 -24.69 -0.82
CA THR A 625 -26.35 -24.45 -2.29
C THR A 625 -26.75 -23.03 -2.69
N ALA A 626 -27.15 -22.17 -1.75
CA ALA A 626 -27.53 -20.80 -2.06
C ALA A 626 -26.34 -20.01 -2.63
N LYS A 627 -26.61 -19.17 -3.62
CA LYS A 627 -25.62 -18.22 -4.14
C LYS A 627 -25.39 -17.08 -3.15
N LEU A 628 -24.19 -16.53 -3.15
CA LEU A 628 -23.86 -15.34 -2.37
C LEU A 628 -24.36 -14.11 -3.14
N ASP A 629 -25.53 -13.63 -2.75
CA ASP A 629 -26.13 -12.44 -3.33
C ASP A 629 -25.69 -11.18 -2.58
N VAL A 630 -24.80 -10.42 -3.20
CA VAL A 630 -24.29 -9.13 -2.72
C VAL A 630 -24.59 -8.11 -3.81
N PRO A 631 -25.51 -7.15 -3.58
CA PRO A 631 -25.78 -6.10 -4.55
C PRO A 631 -24.55 -5.23 -4.80
N PHE A 632 -24.53 -4.52 -5.93
CA PHE A 632 -23.47 -3.55 -6.23
C PHE A 632 -23.41 -2.47 -5.14
N ALA A 633 -22.19 -2.07 -4.78
CA ALA A 633 -21.91 -1.11 -3.71
C ALA A 633 -22.45 -1.51 -2.32
N GLU A 634 -22.70 -2.79 -2.06
CA GLU A 634 -23.20 -3.27 -0.76
C GLU A 634 -22.19 -4.17 -0.03
N ILE A 635 -22.40 -4.31 1.29
CA ILE A 635 -21.69 -5.24 2.16
C ILE A 635 -22.70 -6.18 2.81
N VAL A 636 -22.44 -7.49 2.72
CA VAL A 636 -23.28 -8.52 3.33
C VAL A 636 -22.46 -9.42 4.25
N THR A 637 -23.06 -9.78 5.39
CA THR A 637 -22.45 -10.68 6.36
C THR A 637 -23.26 -11.97 6.49
N TYR A 638 -22.57 -13.09 6.31
CA TYR A 638 -23.08 -14.43 6.56
C TYR A 638 -22.40 -15.04 7.77
N LYS A 639 -23.19 -15.60 8.69
CA LYS A 639 -22.73 -16.41 9.80
C LYS A 639 -22.81 -17.88 9.40
N LEU A 640 -21.66 -18.52 9.31
CA LEU A 640 -21.50 -19.94 9.03
C LEU A 640 -21.26 -20.67 10.35
N ARG A 641 -21.96 -21.76 10.61
CA ARG A 641 -21.64 -22.68 11.70
C ARG A 641 -21.00 -23.92 11.11
N LEU A 642 -19.80 -24.27 11.57
CA LEU A 642 -19.04 -25.41 11.05
C LEU A 642 -19.32 -26.69 11.83
N ILE A 643 -19.18 -27.82 11.12
CA ILE A 643 -19.22 -29.18 11.67
C ILE A 643 -17.89 -29.48 12.37
N GLU A 644 -17.94 -30.24 13.46
CA GLU A 644 -16.79 -30.79 14.20
C GLU A 644 -16.70 -32.30 13.98
#